data_AF-A0A7W1B906-F1
#
_entry.id   AF-A0A7W1B906-F1
#
_cell.length_a   1.000
_cell.length_b   1.000
_cell.length_c   1.000
_cell.angle_alpha   90.00
_cell.angle_beta   90.00
_cell.angle_gamma   90.00
#
_symmetry.space_group_name_H-M   'P 1'
#
loop_
_entity.id
_entity.type
_entity.pdbx_description
1 polymer ?
#
loop_
_entity_poly.entity_id
_entity_poly.type
_entity_poly.pdbx_seq_one_letter_code
_entity_poly.pdbx_strand_id
1 'polypeptide(L)'
;EQEARGPYAPAPAQYQQAHGNAAAFVGYDFLPAVPQVLANLEVSADGTLVIPRAELGRATTVTVVVDDPAGTTTREVMLVERALDPRDLRLALALDPARHTTQKRHIAPLRTGETLVIADLATAKLHLVDSVERAHGYLLALREDATLREFAFVTRWHTLPDHERRELYSKYACHELHLFLHGKDRAFFDAVVRPYLAHKRTKTFVDHYLLDADLTRYLEPAELARLNAVERALLARRITADDALPRMLADEVAMVPPDPTTDTRLIDALLGASALDGDDTITAAQEHAKESTRTRMAPMASMASMAPMGYGGAAAGFAPPPAAAPRSAKLKPQSAKKRAAKRDQADMDDEESAELHEESGASFDGLQLDRRARSDEQPRPMFRAADKTQEYAENNWWHLTPQQSSASLIAVNRLWRDYAQHTQAAFLSPWFGLATATFAEAMCALAVTDLPFVAPTHAITPEGPRLTIVLAGNALVGTSQLVDGELVSSGPPLVVGQNYVRTDDRYDWSTGEQVDKYIEGPLAVGVVYTCQIVLANPTSSRQRIAALLQIPRGSLPVGGGRPTNTIDVVLEPYGTHGHEYSFYVPAPGQYSHFPVHVSRDGVIVGAAPAHPIEVVAGAVVADPRSWAHISQRGSDADVAGYLATANLAATDLSRIAWRLKTRAAFELIVGALERRRAFDPTVWGYALLHHDRVRTRAFLRTIGDRLLQAGPIVEAFGIDAEELGAYEHLEYAPLINARAHRLGGTLRILNDGFGAQYRRFLDYVTHRSRPSNEDLLAASAYLLVQDRHAEVIATLARVDAKSVTDRMQHDYLAAYVACLVGALGRARELAMRWRELPVDRWRQRFEALLGMLDEVDGNRPAPLVVDSKSRDQQQAELAAKQPAFDLQVDRDGVLVRSQHVTRLELRYFEMDIELLFSRQPFVASDVSRFSFIEPGHREQLTELAAEQRVPWAAALRGKNVVVEAVGAGMRKAKVHYANDLATNLAHQYGQVRVQRGSDTRALPATYVKVYARKHGGAVAFYKDGYTDLRGWFDYASLSTTELDDVERFAILVCSDTAGATILEATPPAR
;
A
#
# COMPACT_ATOMS: atom_id res chain seq x y z
N GLU A 1 -7.61 7.76 -50.02
CA GLU A 1 -8.58 7.01 -50.86
C GLU A 1 -8.67 5.54 -50.44
N GLN A 2 -9.54 4.77 -51.12
CA GLN A 2 -9.53 3.29 -51.14
C GLN A 2 -8.23 2.79 -51.80
N GLU A 3 -7.69 1.58 -51.55
CA GLU A 3 -8.28 0.29 -51.92
C GLU A 3 -7.71 -0.89 -51.10
N ALA A 4 -8.32 -2.07 -51.27
CA ALA A 4 -8.15 -3.25 -50.43
C ALA A 4 -7.51 -4.44 -51.16
N ARG A 5 -6.85 -5.33 -50.40
CA ARG A 5 -6.64 -6.74 -50.79
C ARG A 5 -6.71 -7.71 -49.61
N GLY A 6 -7.82 -8.45 -49.54
CA GLY A 6 -7.82 -9.92 -49.47
C GLY A 6 -7.57 -10.61 -48.11
N PRO A 7 -8.31 -11.69 -47.76
CA PRO A 7 -8.24 -12.31 -46.43
C PRO A 7 -7.57 -13.70 -46.41
N TYR A 8 -7.60 -14.35 -45.23
CA TYR A 8 -7.14 -15.71 -44.85
C TYR A 8 -5.70 -15.88 -44.34
N ALA A 9 -5.55 -15.71 -43.01
CA ALA A 9 -4.81 -16.65 -42.16
C ALA A 9 -5.51 -16.68 -40.77
N PRO A 10 -5.78 -17.84 -40.16
CA PRO A 10 -6.46 -17.90 -38.87
C PRO A 10 -5.52 -17.50 -37.71
N ALA A 11 -5.98 -16.58 -36.86
CA ALA A 11 -5.29 -16.27 -35.61
C ALA A 11 -5.33 -17.49 -34.66
N PRO A 12 -4.31 -17.68 -33.79
CA PRO A 12 -4.30 -18.79 -32.83
C PRO A 12 -5.50 -18.70 -31.89
N ALA A 13 -6.07 -19.87 -31.56
CA ALA A 13 -7.29 -19.97 -30.78
C ALA A 13 -7.16 -19.23 -29.44
N GLN A 14 -7.94 -18.16 -29.28
CA GLN A 14 -8.22 -17.61 -27.97
C GLN A 14 -8.87 -18.70 -27.12
N TYR A 15 -8.23 -19.08 -26.02
CA TYR A 15 -8.87 -19.89 -25.00
C TYR A 15 -10.07 -19.12 -24.47
N GLN A 16 -11.26 -19.48 -24.95
CA GLN A 16 -12.48 -19.14 -24.25
C GLN A 16 -12.36 -19.73 -22.85
N GLN A 17 -12.35 -18.85 -21.84
CA GLN A 17 -12.57 -19.27 -20.46
C GLN A 17 -14.01 -19.78 -20.38
N ALA A 18 -14.20 -21.06 -20.68
CA ALA A 18 -15.39 -21.80 -20.29
C ALA A 18 -15.61 -21.54 -18.80
N HIS A 19 -16.84 -21.18 -18.42
CA HIS A 19 -17.19 -20.95 -17.03
C HIS A 19 -16.75 -22.17 -16.21
N GLY A 20 -15.84 -21.92 -15.27
CA GLY A 20 -15.27 -22.97 -14.46
C GLY A 20 -16.36 -23.60 -13.60
N ASN A 21 -16.85 -24.77 -14.03
CA ASN A 21 -17.24 -25.79 -13.07
C ASN A 21 -16.11 -25.89 -12.05
N ALA A 22 -16.44 -25.73 -10.77
CA ALA A 22 -15.46 -25.90 -9.71
C ALA A 22 -14.79 -27.25 -9.90
N ALA A 23 -13.47 -27.23 -10.20
CA ALA A 23 -12.72 -28.45 -10.40
C ALA A 23 -12.73 -29.20 -9.07
N ALA A 24 -13.55 -30.26 -8.99
CA ALA A 24 -13.62 -31.10 -7.82
C ALA A 24 -12.24 -31.72 -7.61
N PHE A 25 -11.52 -31.27 -6.59
CA PHE A 25 -10.29 -31.91 -6.16
C PHE A 25 -10.62 -33.36 -5.84
N VAL A 26 -10.05 -34.30 -6.60
CA VAL A 26 -10.23 -35.73 -6.37
C VAL A 26 -9.49 -36.08 -5.09
N GLY A 27 -10.24 -36.34 -4.01
CA GLY A 27 -9.69 -36.77 -2.73
C GLY A 27 -9.16 -38.21 -2.83
N TYR A 28 -7.85 -38.39 -2.67
CA TYR A 28 -7.19 -39.70 -2.67
C TYR A 28 -7.08 -40.31 -1.25
N ASP A 29 -7.93 -39.90 -0.31
CA ASP A 29 -7.87 -40.30 1.10
C ASP A 29 -8.03 -41.81 1.33
N PHE A 30 -8.58 -42.53 0.34
CA PHE A 30 -8.68 -43.98 0.31
C PHE A 30 -7.34 -44.69 0.09
N LEU A 31 -6.25 -43.99 -0.24
CA LEU A 31 -4.93 -44.60 -0.38
C LEU A 31 -4.33 -44.96 0.99
N PRO A 32 -3.74 -46.17 1.17
CA PRO A 32 -3.22 -46.65 2.45
C PRO A 32 -2.01 -45.87 3.00
N ALA A 33 -1.33 -45.10 2.16
CA ALA A 33 -0.19 -44.28 2.54
C ALA A 33 -0.13 -43.02 1.67
N VAL A 34 0.48 -41.95 2.20
CA VAL A 34 0.84 -40.77 1.43
C VAL A 34 1.94 -41.09 0.39
N PRO A 35 2.08 -40.31 -0.69
CA PRO A 35 3.19 -40.43 -1.62
C PRO A 35 4.55 -40.31 -0.90
N GLN A 36 5.48 -41.21 -1.22
CA GLN A 36 6.86 -41.11 -0.74
C GLN A 36 7.66 -40.16 -1.62
N VAL A 37 8.37 -39.22 -1.00
CA VAL A 37 9.23 -38.25 -1.71
C VAL A 37 10.65 -38.39 -1.18
N LEU A 38 11.56 -38.82 -2.05
CA LEU A 38 12.99 -38.88 -1.78
C LEU A 38 13.67 -37.73 -2.52
N ALA A 39 14.14 -36.72 -1.78
CA ALA A 39 14.73 -35.50 -2.33
C ALA A 39 16.23 -35.44 -2.09
N ASN A 40 16.96 -34.68 -2.92
CA ASN A 40 18.40 -34.43 -2.80
C ASN A 40 19.26 -35.71 -2.73
N LEU A 41 18.91 -36.74 -3.50
CA LEU A 41 19.65 -37.99 -3.54
C LEU A 41 21.00 -37.79 -4.25
N GLU A 42 22.10 -38.07 -3.55
CA GLU A 42 23.44 -38.01 -4.13
C GLU A 42 23.66 -39.18 -5.13
N VAL A 43 23.93 -38.83 -6.38
CA VAL A 43 24.26 -39.77 -7.45
C VAL A 43 25.73 -40.19 -7.32
N SER A 44 26.05 -41.47 -7.53
CA SER A 44 27.45 -41.93 -7.49
C SER A 44 28.28 -41.38 -8.65
N ALA A 45 29.62 -41.47 -8.53
CA ALA A 45 30.57 -40.87 -9.48
C ALA A 45 30.48 -41.39 -10.93
N ASP A 46 29.74 -42.47 -11.17
CA ASP A 46 29.45 -43.05 -12.50
C ASP A 46 28.07 -42.63 -13.07
N GLY A 47 27.31 -41.79 -12.35
CA GLY A 47 25.96 -41.38 -12.72
C GLY A 47 24.86 -42.35 -12.27
N THR A 48 25.18 -43.41 -11.54
CA THR A 48 24.20 -44.39 -11.06
C THR A 48 23.55 -43.93 -9.74
N LEU A 49 22.24 -44.19 -9.59
CA LEU A 49 21.53 -44.03 -8.32
C LEU A 49 20.76 -45.32 -8.01
N VAL A 50 21.02 -45.91 -6.84
CA VAL A 50 20.38 -47.16 -6.41
C VAL A 50 19.50 -46.87 -5.20
N ILE A 51 18.18 -46.87 -5.40
CA ILE A 51 17.20 -46.68 -4.33
C ILE A 51 16.70 -48.06 -3.85
N PRO A 52 16.86 -48.41 -2.56
CA PRO A 52 16.27 -49.62 -2.01
C PRO A 52 14.75 -49.63 -2.16
N ARG A 53 14.19 -50.66 -2.82
CA ARG A 53 12.76 -50.75 -3.12
C ARG A 53 11.84 -50.66 -1.88
N ALA A 54 12.36 -50.91 -0.69
CA ALA A 54 11.64 -50.75 0.58
C ALA A 54 11.32 -49.27 0.89
N GLU A 55 12.18 -48.32 0.51
CA GLU A 55 12.01 -46.88 0.77
C GLU A 55 10.86 -46.27 -0.06
N LEU A 56 10.58 -46.87 -1.22
CA LEU A 56 9.43 -46.53 -2.07
C LEU A 56 8.09 -47.09 -1.54
N GLY A 57 8.11 -47.80 -0.41
CA GLY A 57 6.92 -48.25 0.32
C GLY A 57 5.97 -49.12 -0.51
N ARG A 58 4.76 -48.60 -0.76
CA ARG A 58 3.69 -49.26 -1.52
C ARG A 58 3.43 -48.65 -2.92
N ALA A 59 4.29 -47.75 -3.39
CA ALA A 59 4.12 -47.14 -4.71
C ALA A 59 4.03 -48.19 -5.84
N THR A 60 3.07 -48.01 -6.74
CA THR A 60 2.94 -48.75 -8.01
C THR A 60 3.62 -48.00 -9.17
N THR A 61 3.92 -46.72 -8.98
CA THR A 61 4.53 -45.84 -9.97
C THR A 61 5.55 -44.94 -9.29
N VAL A 62 6.69 -44.70 -9.94
CA VAL A 62 7.74 -43.80 -9.46
C VAL A 62 7.99 -42.74 -10.52
N THR A 63 7.79 -41.48 -10.16
CA THR A 63 8.21 -40.35 -11.00
C THR A 63 9.61 -39.93 -10.55
N VAL A 64 10.62 -40.24 -11.37
CA VAL A 64 11.98 -39.71 -11.18
C VAL A 64 12.02 -38.32 -11.78
N VAL A 65 12.44 -37.34 -10.98
CA VAL A 65 12.65 -35.95 -11.40
C VAL A 65 14.12 -35.64 -11.22
N VAL A 66 14.79 -35.26 -12.30
CA VAL A 66 16.15 -34.71 -12.27
C VAL A 66 16.03 -33.24 -12.62
N ASP A 67 16.53 -32.38 -11.74
CA ASP A 67 16.51 -30.93 -11.91
C ASP A 67 17.96 -30.43 -11.93
N ASP A 68 18.35 -29.78 -13.03
CA ASP A 68 19.68 -29.23 -13.23
C ASP A 68 19.61 -27.83 -13.88
N PRO A 69 20.72 -27.06 -13.96
CA PRO A 69 20.70 -25.70 -14.49
C PRO A 69 20.28 -25.56 -15.97
N ALA A 70 20.23 -26.65 -16.74
CA ALA A 70 19.71 -26.67 -18.11
C ALA A 70 18.22 -27.03 -18.18
N GLY A 71 17.63 -27.58 -17.11
CA GLY A 71 16.20 -27.75 -16.93
C GLY A 71 15.80 -28.99 -16.13
N THR A 72 14.49 -29.22 -16.03
CA THR A 72 13.92 -30.38 -15.33
C THR A 72 13.57 -31.50 -16.31
N THR A 73 14.16 -32.68 -16.12
CA THR A 73 13.80 -33.91 -16.86
C THR A 73 13.00 -34.84 -15.96
N THR A 74 11.86 -35.33 -16.44
CA THR A 74 11.03 -36.30 -15.71
C THR A 74 11.00 -37.65 -16.43
N ARG A 75 10.99 -38.73 -15.65
CA ARG A 75 10.78 -40.09 -16.16
C ARG A 75 9.90 -40.86 -15.20
N GLU A 76 8.78 -41.35 -15.71
CA GLU A 76 7.90 -42.22 -14.97
C GLU A 76 8.30 -43.69 -15.17
N VAL A 77 8.30 -44.45 -14.07
CA VAL A 77 8.64 -45.88 -14.04
C VAL A 77 7.53 -46.62 -13.33
N MET A 78 6.83 -47.49 -14.06
CA MET A 78 5.82 -48.38 -13.50
C MET A 78 6.53 -49.50 -12.72
N LEU A 79 6.15 -49.67 -11.46
CA LEU A 79 6.55 -50.80 -10.63
C LEU A 79 5.55 -51.95 -10.78
N VAL A 80 5.91 -53.13 -10.29
CA VAL A 80 4.98 -54.27 -10.23
C VAL A 80 3.73 -53.86 -9.47
N GLU A 81 2.59 -53.93 -10.14
CA GLU A 81 1.27 -53.64 -9.58
C GLU A 81 1.03 -54.51 -8.33
N ARG A 82 0.55 -53.87 -7.27
CA ARG A 82 0.19 -54.53 -6.01
C ARG A 82 -1.31 -54.36 -5.84
N ALA A 83 -1.96 -55.39 -5.29
CA ALA A 83 -3.37 -55.30 -4.90
C ALA A 83 -3.57 -54.04 -4.03
N LEU A 84 -4.47 -53.16 -4.48
CA LEU A 84 -4.89 -52.00 -3.73
C LEU A 84 -5.58 -52.48 -2.45
N ASP A 85 -5.06 -52.01 -1.33
CA ASP A 85 -5.62 -52.26 0.00
C ASP A 85 -6.13 -50.89 0.49
N PRO A 86 -7.33 -50.47 0.04
CA PRO A 86 -7.80 -49.11 0.26
C PRO A 86 -8.20 -48.90 1.72
N ARG A 87 -7.94 -47.70 2.24
CA ARG A 87 -8.47 -47.29 3.53
C ARG A 87 -9.98 -47.25 3.45
N ASP A 88 -10.62 -47.91 4.42
CA ASP A 88 -12.06 -47.81 4.60
C ASP A 88 -12.41 -46.38 5.07
N LEU A 89 -12.98 -45.59 4.16
CA LEU A 89 -13.43 -44.23 4.43
C LEU A 89 -14.84 -44.16 5.05
N ARG A 90 -15.52 -45.31 5.18
CA ARG A 90 -16.84 -45.37 5.82
C ARG A 90 -16.73 -45.01 7.29
N LEU A 91 -17.82 -44.49 7.87
CA LEU A 91 -17.88 -44.28 9.31
C LEU A 91 -17.81 -45.62 10.06
N ALA A 92 -16.64 -45.95 10.61
CA ALA A 92 -16.37 -47.19 11.34
C ALA A 92 -16.80 -47.12 12.82
N LEU A 93 -16.41 -46.04 13.50
CA LEU A 93 -16.76 -45.72 14.89
C LEU A 93 -17.94 -44.75 14.89
N ALA A 94 -19.15 -45.28 15.03
CA ALA A 94 -20.33 -44.48 15.31
C ALA A 94 -20.40 -44.13 16.81
N LEU A 95 -21.07 -43.02 17.13
CA LEU A 95 -21.51 -42.71 18.48
C LEU A 95 -22.58 -43.74 18.89
N ASP A 96 -22.62 -44.09 20.18
CA ASP A 96 -23.58 -45.05 20.71
C ASP A 96 -25.01 -44.46 20.64
N PRO A 97 -25.94 -45.03 19.84
CA PRO A 97 -27.31 -44.52 19.74
C PRO A 97 -28.10 -44.57 21.05
N ALA A 98 -27.60 -45.29 22.07
CA ALA A 98 -28.19 -45.34 23.41
C ALA A 98 -27.64 -44.27 24.38
N ARG A 99 -26.67 -43.44 23.96
CA ARG A 99 -26.09 -42.36 24.77
C ARG A 99 -26.47 -40.97 24.27
N HIS A 100 -26.54 -40.04 25.21
CA HIS A 100 -26.77 -38.62 24.96
C HIS A 100 -25.44 -37.85 25.06
N THR A 101 -24.96 -37.37 23.90
CA THR A 101 -23.68 -36.66 23.77
C THR A 101 -23.92 -35.31 23.06
N THR A 102 -23.16 -34.28 23.45
CA THR A 102 -23.11 -32.99 22.72
C THR A 102 -21.67 -32.49 22.56
N GLN A 103 -21.44 -31.55 21.65
CA GLN A 103 -20.17 -30.87 21.48
C GLN A 103 -20.21 -29.50 22.15
N LYS A 104 -19.28 -29.22 23.07
CA LYS A 104 -19.09 -27.89 23.65
C LYS A 104 -17.93 -27.19 22.95
N ARG A 105 -18.22 -26.04 22.33
CA ARG A 105 -17.27 -25.19 21.60
C ARG A 105 -17.41 -23.75 22.09
N HIS A 106 -16.31 -23.13 22.48
CA HIS A 106 -16.30 -21.71 22.87
C HIS A 106 -14.89 -21.11 22.84
N ILE A 107 -14.83 -19.78 22.78
CA ILE A 107 -13.64 -18.99 23.12
C ILE A 107 -13.88 -18.40 24.51
N ALA A 108 -12.94 -18.60 25.44
CA ALA A 108 -12.95 -17.99 26.77
C ALA A 108 -11.86 -16.91 26.85
N PRO A 109 -12.19 -15.66 27.21
CA PRO A 109 -11.19 -14.71 27.66
C PRO A 109 -10.74 -15.10 29.07
N LEU A 110 -9.46 -15.44 29.24
CA LEU A 110 -8.88 -15.81 30.53
C LEU A 110 -7.76 -14.83 30.92
N ARG A 111 -7.68 -14.55 32.22
CA ARG A 111 -6.74 -13.60 32.81
C ARG A 111 -5.62 -14.28 33.59
N THR A 112 -4.58 -13.51 33.89
CA THR A 112 -3.54 -13.90 34.84
C THR A 112 -4.13 -14.44 36.15
N GLY A 113 -3.78 -15.67 36.51
CA GLY A 113 -4.25 -16.39 37.70
C GLY A 113 -5.47 -17.29 37.48
N GLU A 114 -6.20 -17.14 36.35
CA GLU A 114 -7.35 -18.00 36.05
C GLU A 114 -6.91 -19.38 35.54
N THR A 115 -7.79 -20.38 35.72
CA THR A 115 -7.49 -21.79 35.45
C THR A 115 -8.47 -22.40 34.47
N LEU A 116 -7.94 -23.07 33.44
CA LEU A 116 -8.69 -23.90 32.49
C LEU A 116 -8.56 -25.38 32.88
N VAL A 117 -9.65 -26.15 32.76
CA VAL A 117 -9.65 -27.61 32.92
C VAL A 117 -10.32 -28.26 31.71
N ILE A 118 -9.63 -29.21 31.08
CA ILE A 118 -10.14 -30.10 30.04
C ILE A 118 -10.26 -31.50 30.63
N ALA A 119 -11.44 -32.14 30.50
CA ALA A 119 -11.73 -33.42 31.16
C ALA A 119 -11.28 -34.66 30.36
N ASP A 120 -11.40 -34.61 29.03
CA ASP A 120 -10.92 -35.65 28.11
C ASP A 120 -10.13 -35.04 26.95
N LEU A 121 -8.81 -35.18 27.04
CA LEU A 121 -7.85 -34.68 26.06
C LEU A 121 -7.79 -35.54 24.78
N ALA A 122 -8.37 -36.76 24.77
CA ALA A 122 -8.41 -37.60 23.57
C ALA A 122 -9.43 -37.07 22.53
N THR A 123 -10.54 -36.49 22.98
CA THR A 123 -11.59 -35.89 22.12
C THR A 123 -11.55 -34.37 22.05
N ALA A 124 -10.77 -33.70 22.92
CA ALA A 124 -10.66 -32.24 22.94
C ALA A 124 -9.66 -31.66 21.92
N LYS A 125 -9.97 -30.43 21.45
CA LYS A 125 -9.05 -29.50 20.80
C LYS A 125 -8.91 -28.24 21.65
N LEU A 126 -7.72 -27.65 21.64
CA LEU A 126 -7.34 -26.50 22.46
C LEU A 126 -6.29 -25.64 21.73
N HIS A 127 -6.40 -24.32 21.82
CA HIS A 127 -5.34 -23.38 21.44
C HIS A 127 -5.47 -22.06 22.23
N LEU A 128 -4.34 -21.37 22.42
CA LEU A 128 -4.24 -20.13 23.20
C LEU A 128 -3.69 -19.00 22.33
N VAL A 129 -4.37 -17.85 22.37
CA VAL A 129 -3.91 -16.58 21.79
C VAL A 129 -3.58 -15.65 22.96
N ASP A 130 -2.32 -15.64 23.34
CA ASP A 130 -1.76 -15.07 24.59
C ASP A 130 -0.80 -13.89 24.36
N SER A 131 -0.71 -13.41 23.12
CA SER A 131 0.16 -12.30 22.72
C SER A 131 -0.40 -11.52 21.53
N VAL A 132 0.07 -10.28 21.35
CA VAL A 132 -0.25 -9.44 20.17
C VAL A 132 0.19 -10.12 18.87
N GLU A 133 1.30 -10.87 18.88
CA GLU A 133 1.77 -11.64 17.72
C GLU A 133 0.81 -12.76 17.33
N ARG A 134 0.39 -13.61 18.28
CA ARG A 134 -0.61 -14.65 18.01
C ARG A 134 -1.98 -14.07 17.65
N ALA A 135 -2.35 -12.92 18.20
CA ALA A 135 -3.59 -12.23 17.84
C ALA A 135 -3.57 -11.72 16.39
N HIS A 136 -2.44 -11.16 15.95
CA HIS A 136 -2.21 -10.76 14.55
C HIS A 136 -2.26 -11.97 13.61
N GLY A 137 -1.60 -13.08 13.98
CA GLY A 137 -1.66 -14.35 13.25
C GLY A 137 -3.08 -14.93 13.15
N TYR A 138 -3.88 -14.85 14.23
CA TYR A 138 -5.26 -15.31 14.25
C TYR A 138 -6.16 -14.50 13.29
N LEU A 139 -5.99 -13.18 13.21
CA LEU A 139 -6.71 -12.33 12.25
C LEU A 139 -6.32 -12.68 10.80
N LEU A 140 -5.03 -12.89 10.53
CA LEU A 140 -4.55 -13.34 9.21
C LEU A 140 -5.04 -14.74 8.82
N ALA A 141 -5.21 -15.65 9.80
CA ALA A 141 -5.77 -16.98 9.56
C ALA A 141 -7.27 -16.95 9.23
N LEU A 142 -8.01 -15.97 9.78
CA LEU A 142 -9.41 -15.74 9.46
C LEU A 142 -9.61 -15.07 8.09
N ARG A 143 -8.72 -14.12 7.73
CA ARG A 143 -8.68 -13.45 6.43
C ARG A 143 -7.25 -13.02 6.09
N GLU A 144 -6.73 -13.53 4.98
CA GLU A 144 -5.46 -13.05 4.43
C GLU A 144 -5.57 -11.57 4.00
N ASP A 145 -4.63 -10.75 4.46
CA ASP A 145 -4.55 -9.31 4.18
C ASP A 145 -3.07 -8.90 4.06
N ALA A 146 -2.70 -8.36 2.89
CA ALA A 146 -1.32 -7.99 2.59
C ALA A 146 -0.85 -6.75 3.38
N THR A 147 -1.75 -5.80 3.65
CA THR A 147 -1.47 -4.58 4.41
C THR A 147 -1.28 -4.91 5.89
N LEU A 148 -2.14 -5.77 6.45
CA LEU A 148 -1.96 -6.27 7.82
C LEU A 148 -0.63 -7.01 7.98
N ARG A 149 -0.21 -7.75 6.95
CA ARG A 149 1.11 -8.42 6.90
C ARG A 149 2.28 -7.44 6.77
N GLU A 150 2.16 -6.36 6.01
CA GLU A 150 3.17 -5.28 5.99
C GLU A 150 3.33 -4.64 7.38
N PHE A 151 2.22 -4.43 8.09
CA PHE A 151 2.20 -3.89 9.45
C PHE A 151 2.64 -4.88 10.53
N ALA A 152 3.13 -6.08 10.20
CA ALA A 152 3.64 -7.05 11.18
C ALA A 152 4.77 -6.51 12.08
N PHE A 153 5.41 -5.39 11.73
CA PHE A 153 6.36 -4.69 12.63
C PHE A 153 5.72 -4.25 13.96
N VAL A 154 4.40 -4.07 14.04
CA VAL A 154 3.72 -3.64 15.27
C VAL A 154 3.76 -4.70 16.37
N THR A 155 3.80 -6.00 16.03
CA THR A 155 3.86 -7.10 17.03
C THR A 155 5.19 -7.05 17.81
N ARG A 156 6.26 -6.65 17.14
CA ARG A 156 7.62 -6.54 17.72
C ARG A 156 7.98 -5.12 18.17
N TRP A 157 7.07 -4.14 18.07
CA TRP A 157 7.31 -2.72 18.36
C TRP A 157 8.09 -2.48 19.67
N HIS A 158 7.69 -3.18 20.73
CA HIS A 158 8.31 -3.13 22.05
C HIS A 158 9.83 -3.45 22.09
N THR A 159 10.33 -4.24 21.14
CA THR A 159 11.76 -4.58 21.01
C THR A 159 12.56 -3.60 20.16
N LEU A 160 11.89 -2.78 19.35
CA LEU A 160 12.55 -1.89 18.39
C LEU A 160 13.25 -0.73 19.12
N PRO A 161 14.44 -0.30 18.68
CA PRO A 161 15.10 0.90 19.20
C PRO A 161 14.37 2.17 18.76
N ASP A 162 14.49 3.25 19.53
CA ASP A 162 13.74 4.51 19.31
C ASP A 162 13.91 5.09 17.89
N HIS A 163 15.10 5.03 17.32
CA HIS A 163 15.34 5.53 15.95
C HIS A 163 14.58 4.72 14.88
N GLU A 164 14.49 3.39 15.03
CA GLU A 164 13.73 2.53 14.11
C GLU A 164 12.21 2.76 14.29
N ARG A 165 11.75 2.97 15.53
CA ARG A 165 10.36 3.39 15.80
C ARG A 165 10.02 4.71 15.11
N ARG A 166 10.93 5.70 15.13
CA ARG A 166 10.73 6.99 14.43
C ARG A 166 10.76 6.87 12.91
N GLU A 167 11.64 6.05 12.32
CA GLU A 167 11.66 5.83 10.87
C GLU A 167 10.38 5.09 10.42
N LEU A 168 9.97 4.03 11.14
CA LEU A 168 8.72 3.33 10.87
C LEU A 168 7.51 4.25 11.05
N TYR A 169 7.44 5.03 12.13
CA TYR A 169 6.36 5.99 12.34
C TYR A 169 6.30 7.04 11.22
N SER A 170 7.45 7.60 10.81
CA SER A 170 7.51 8.59 9.73
C SER A 170 7.09 8.03 8.37
N LYS A 171 7.20 6.71 8.17
CA LYS A 171 6.71 5.99 6.97
C LYS A 171 5.24 5.57 7.06
N TYR A 172 4.78 5.15 8.24
CA TYR A 172 3.50 4.45 8.44
C TYR A 172 2.47 5.24 9.27
N ALA A 173 2.63 6.56 9.44
CA ALA A 173 1.69 7.40 10.18
C ALA A 173 0.28 7.37 9.57
N CYS A 174 -0.69 6.87 10.34
CA CYS A 174 -2.12 6.80 10.03
C CYS A 174 -2.93 6.55 11.32
N HIS A 175 -4.25 6.63 11.25
CA HIS A 175 -5.18 6.42 12.37
C HIS A 175 -5.02 5.05 13.04
N GLU A 176 -4.80 3.99 12.27
CA GLU A 176 -4.54 2.63 12.77
C GLU A 176 -3.33 2.60 13.70
N LEU A 177 -2.19 3.15 13.24
CA LEU A 177 -0.96 3.18 14.01
C LEU A 177 -1.06 4.16 15.19
N HIS A 178 -1.74 5.29 15.03
CA HIS A 178 -1.95 6.25 16.13
C HIS A 178 -2.76 5.65 17.29
N LEU A 179 -3.85 4.93 16.99
CA LEU A 179 -4.65 4.21 17.98
C LEU A 179 -3.85 3.09 18.64
N PHE A 180 -3.09 2.31 17.86
CA PHE A 180 -2.21 1.26 18.38
C PHE A 180 -1.17 1.82 19.35
N LEU A 181 -0.44 2.89 18.97
CA LEU A 181 0.58 3.50 19.82
C LEU A 181 -0.04 4.16 21.07
N HIS A 182 -1.20 4.81 20.95
CA HIS A 182 -1.91 5.39 22.09
C HIS A 182 -2.25 4.32 23.17
N GLY A 183 -2.62 3.11 22.76
CA GLY A 183 -2.89 1.99 23.68
C GLY A 183 -1.66 1.20 24.13
N LYS A 184 -0.69 0.97 23.23
CA LYS A 184 0.42 0.01 23.44
C LYS A 184 1.77 0.64 23.78
N ASP A 185 1.98 1.91 23.44
CA ASP A 185 3.22 2.66 23.73
C ASP A 185 2.89 4.14 23.98
N ARG A 186 2.15 4.39 25.07
CA ARG A 186 1.65 5.73 25.42
C ARG A 186 2.78 6.76 25.55
N ALA A 187 3.96 6.34 26.01
CA ALA A 187 5.14 7.20 26.12
C ALA A 187 5.63 7.68 24.75
N PHE A 188 5.75 6.80 23.76
CA PHE A 188 6.07 7.21 22.38
C PHE A 188 4.94 8.05 21.77
N PHE A 189 3.67 7.69 22.03
CA PHE A 189 2.53 8.45 21.54
C PHE A 189 2.54 9.91 22.05
N ASP A 190 2.67 10.14 23.36
CA ASP A 190 2.66 11.49 23.94
C ASP A 190 3.91 12.31 23.51
N ALA A 191 5.06 11.66 23.33
CA ALA A 191 6.31 12.32 22.95
C ALA A 191 6.43 12.62 21.45
N VAL A 192 5.86 11.78 20.57
CA VAL A 192 6.07 11.84 19.11
C VAL A 192 4.79 12.15 18.34
N VAL A 193 3.72 11.40 18.61
CA VAL A 193 2.48 11.46 17.81
C VAL A 193 1.63 12.66 18.20
N ARG A 194 1.37 12.85 19.51
CA ARG A 194 0.48 13.89 20.04
C ARG A 194 0.90 15.33 19.64
N PRO A 195 2.19 15.72 19.67
CA PRO A 195 2.61 17.07 19.25
C PRO A 195 2.43 17.32 17.75
N TYR A 196 2.66 16.29 16.92
CA TYR A 196 2.43 16.38 15.48
C TYR A 196 0.94 16.46 15.14
N LEU A 197 0.14 15.58 15.74
CA LEU A 197 -1.31 15.46 15.51
C LEU A 197 -2.07 16.75 15.87
N ALA A 198 -1.59 17.49 16.88
CA ALA A 198 -2.14 18.80 17.26
C ALA A 198 -2.12 19.82 16.10
N HIS A 199 -1.15 19.72 15.19
CA HIS A 199 -0.97 20.62 14.04
C HIS A 199 -1.48 20.04 12.71
N LYS A 200 -2.24 18.95 12.74
CA LYS A 200 -2.97 18.46 11.56
C LYS A 200 -4.06 19.47 11.16
N ARG A 201 -4.12 19.83 9.87
CA ARG A 201 -5.11 20.76 9.27
C ARG A 201 -6.54 20.30 9.53
N THR A 202 -6.92 19.15 8.94
CA THR A 202 -8.27 18.61 9.05
C THR A 202 -8.27 17.49 10.08
N LYS A 203 -8.91 17.72 11.24
CA LYS A 203 -9.00 16.76 12.35
C LYS A 203 -10.30 15.97 12.28
N THR A 204 -10.20 14.64 12.22
CA THR A 204 -11.33 13.71 12.29
C THR A 204 -11.73 13.41 13.75
N PHE A 205 -12.74 12.55 13.93
CA PHE A 205 -13.08 12.02 15.25
C PHE A 205 -11.87 11.41 15.97
N VAL A 206 -11.12 10.54 15.28
CA VAL A 206 -9.96 9.83 15.84
C VAL A 206 -8.90 10.83 16.33
N ASP A 207 -8.66 11.89 15.55
CA ASP A 207 -7.70 12.94 15.93
C ASP A 207 -8.14 13.68 17.21
N HIS A 208 -9.42 14.05 17.31
CA HIS A 208 -9.97 14.68 18.51
C HIS A 208 -9.94 13.76 19.74
N TYR A 209 -10.27 12.48 19.57
CA TYR A 209 -10.21 11.47 20.63
C TYR A 209 -8.78 11.31 21.18
N LEU A 210 -7.80 11.23 20.28
CA LEU A 210 -6.38 11.05 20.59
C LEU A 210 -5.71 12.29 21.21
N LEU A 211 -6.23 13.49 20.91
CA LEU A 211 -5.77 14.76 21.49
C LEU A 211 -6.45 15.09 22.84
N ASP A 212 -7.32 14.22 23.35
CA ASP A 212 -8.15 14.44 24.54
C ASP A 212 -9.01 15.72 24.44
N ALA A 213 -9.50 16.03 23.22
CA ALA A 213 -10.37 17.17 22.97
C ALA A 213 -11.82 16.93 23.44
N ASP A 214 -12.62 17.98 23.51
CA ASP A 214 -14.07 17.85 23.77
C ASP A 214 -14.77 17.14 22.59
N LEU A 215 -15.37 15.99 22.89
CA LEU A 215 -16.08 15.16 21.92
C LEU A 215 -17.60 15.39 21.92
N THR A 216 -18.12 16.32 22.72
CA THR A 216 -19.57 16.58 22.86
C THR A 216 -20.25 16.85 21.51
N ARG A 217 -19.56 17.50 20.56
CA ARG A 217 -20.05 17.71 19.18
C ARG A 217 -20.46 16.42 18.45
N TYR A 218 -19.86 15.29 18.81
CA TYR A 218 -20.12 13.98 18.18
C TYR A 218 -21.32 13.24 18.77
N LEU A 219 -21.97 13.80 19.81
CA LEU A 219 -23.27 13.34 20.28
C LEU A 219 -24.43 13.86 19.41
N GLU A 220 -24.19 14.90 18.59
CA GLU A 220 -25.19 15.40 17.64
C GLU A 220 -25.56 14.30 16.63
N PRO A 221 -26.85 13.95 16.45
CA PRO A 221 -27.25 12.76 15.67
C PRO A 221 -26.72 12.72 14.22
N ALA A 222 -26.47 13.89 13.61
CA ALA A 222 -25.91 13.98 12.27
C ALA A 222 -24.41 13.66 12.23
N GLU A 223 -23.63 14.05 13.24
CA GLU A 223 -22.20 13.70 13.35
C GLU A 223 -22.05 12.25 13.84
N LEU A 224 -22.85 11.84 14.83
CA LEU A 224 -22.84 10.47 15.37
C LEU A 224 -23.12 9.41 14.30
N ALA A 225 -24.03 9.70 13.35
CA ALA A 225 -24.35 8.81 12.24
C ALA A 225 -23.22 8.68 11.19
N ARG A 226 -22.21 9.55 11.23
CA ARG A 226 -21.02 9.47 10.35
C ARG A 226 -19.90 8.64 10.96
N LEU A 227 -19.95 8.38 12.28
CA LEU A 227 -18.95 7.59 12.98
C LEU A 227 -19.10 6.09 12.74
N ASN A 228 -17.99 5.43 12.44
CA ASN A 228 -17.94 3.98 12.34
C ASN A 228 -18.06 3.31 13.73
N ALA A 229 -18.17 1.97 13.78
CA ALA A 229 -18.39 1.24 15.03
C ALA A 229 -17.28 1.45 16.09
N VAL A 230 -16.02 1.57 15.67
CA VAL A 230 -14.89 1.82 16.59
C VAL A 230 -15.00 3.22 17.16
N GLU A 231 -15.25 4.21 16.30
CA GLU A 231 -15.36 5.61 16.71
C GLU A 231 -16.51 5.81 17.71
N ARG A 232 -17.67 5.17 17.48
CA ARG A 232 -18.79 5.16 18.42
C ARG A 232 -18.45 4.46 19.74
N ALA A 233 -17.70 3.36 19.71
CA ALA A 233 -17.25 2.66 20.92
C ALA A 233 -16.19 3.45 21.71
N LEU A 234 -15.28 4.15 21.03
CA LEU A 234 -14.31 5.08 21.62
C LEU A 234 -15.01 6.29 22.26
N LEU A 235 -16.05 6.84 21.61
CA LEU A 235 -16.86 7.93 22.16
C LEU A 235 -17.58 7.50 23.44
N ALA A 236 -18.21 6.32 23.43
CA ALA A 236 -18.84 5.72 24.62
C ALA A 236 -17.84 5.54 25.78
N ARG A 237 -16.62 5.08 25.48
CA ARG A 237 -15.53 4.93 26.45
C ARG A 237 -14.97 6.25 26.97
N ARG A 238 -15.19 7.37 26.27
CA ARG A 238 -14.77 8.72 26.71
C ARG A 238 -15.85 9.42 27.53
N ILE A 239 -17.11 9.33 27.11
CA ILE A 239 -18.26 9.99 27.75
C ILE A 239 -19.04 8.94 28.57
N THR A 240 -18.40 8.41 29.62
CA THR A 240 -18.94 7.31 30.43
C THR A 240 -20.17 7.68 31.29
N ALA A 241 -20.63 8.93 31.22
CA ALA A 241 -21.85 9.40 31.88
C ALA A 241 -23.10 9.21 30.99
N ASP A 242 -22.94 8.83 29.72
CA ASP A 242 -24.04 8.60 28.78
C ASP A 242 -24.17 7.12 28.40
N ASP A 243 -25.04 6.42 29.13
CA ASP A 243 -25.40 5.02 28.85
C ASP A 243 -26.10 4.83 27.49
N ALA A 244 -26.54 5.90 26.80
CA ALA A 244 -27.21 5.78 25.51
C ALA A 244 -26.28 5.26 24.41
N LEU A 245 -24.97 5.55 24.45
CA LEU A 245 -24.03 5.09 23.42
C LEU A 245 -23.68 3.58 23.53
N PRO A 246 -23.29 3.03 24.70
CA PRO A 246 -23.16 1.58 24.87
C PRO A 246 -24.47 0.85 24.58
N ARG A 247 -25.61 1.44 24.96
CA ARG A 247 -26.94 0.90 24.67
C ARG A 247 -27.26 0.89 23.17
N MET A 248 -26.98 1.97 22.44
CA MET A 248 -27.20 2.04 21.00
C MET A 248 -26.43 0.94 20.26
N LEU A 249 -25.15 0.74 20.61
CA LEU A 249 -24.34 -0.35 20.04
C LEU A 249 -24.88 -1.74 20.46
N ALA A 250 -25.39 -1.89 21.68
CA ALA A 250 -26.02 -3.13 22.13
C ALA A 250 -27.34 -3.43 21.43
N ASP A 251 -28.19 -2.42 21.22
CA ASP A 251 -29.46 -2.50 20.51
C ASP A 251 -29.20 -2.79 19.01
N GLU A 252 -28.21 -2.14 18.38
CA GLU A 252 -27.76 -2.47 17.01
C GLU A 252 -27.25 -3.92 16.91
N VAL A 253 -26.38 -4.37 17.82
CA VAL A 253 -25.90 -5.78 17.85
C VAL A 253 -27.03 -6.78 18.17
N ALA A 254 -28.02 -6.40 18.97
CA ALA A 254 -29.19 -7.25 19.24
C ALA A 254 -30.10 -7.40 18.01
N MET A 255 -30.11 -6.39 17.13
CA MET A 255 -30.78 -6.42 15.83
C MET A 255 -29.98 -7.17 14.76
N VAL A 256 -28.65 -7.28 14.88
CA VAL A 256 -27.85 -8.18 14.04
C VAL A 256 -28.28 -9.64 14.33
N PRO A 257 -28.78 -10.40 13.34
CA PRO A 257 -29.07 -11.80 13.53
C PRO A 257 -27.80 -12.53 13.98
N PRO A 258 -27.85 -13.37 15.03
CA PRO A 258 -26.74 -14.26 15.34
C PRO A 258 -26.46 -15.12 14.11
N ASP A 259 -25.23 -15.11 13.63
CA ASP A 259 -24.74 -16.02 12.60
C ASP A 259 -23.86 -17.08 13.28
N PRO A 260 -24.40 -18.27 13.54
CA PRO A 260 -23.63 -19.34 14.16
C PRO A 260 -22.54 -19.92 13.24
N THR A 261 -22.65 -19.72 11.92
CA THR A 261 -21.64 -20.15 10.94
C THR A 261 -20.38 -19.34 11.13
N THR A 262 -20.52 -18.01 11.26
CA THR A 262 -19.40 -17.11 11.61
C THR A 262 -18.82 -17.47 12.97
N ASP A 263 -19.64 -17.70 14.00
CA ASP A 263 -19.15 -18.09 15.34
C ASP A 263 -18.36 -19.40 15.31
N THR A 264 -18.86 -20.39 14.58
CA THR A 264 -18.18 -21.65 14.30
C THR A 264 -16.85 -21.42 13.57
N ARG A 265 -16.78 -20.48 12.61
CA ARG A 265 -15.53 -20.15 11.88
C ARG A 265 -14.50 -19.47 12.78
N LEU A 266 -14.91 -18.60 13.70
CA LEU A 266 -14.00 -17.99 14.69
C LEU A 266 -13.29 -19.08 15.51
N ILE A 267 -14.09 -20.00 16.07
CA ILE A 267 -13.58 -21.11 16.88
C ILE A 267 -12.72 -22.05 16.05
N ASP A 268 -13.13 -22.42 14.83
CA ASP A 268 -12.37 -23.34 13.97
C ASP A 268 -11.06 -22.73 13.46
N ALA A 269 -10.99 -21.42 13.20
CA ALA A 269 -9.74 -20.76 12.81
C ALA A 269 -8.75 -20.68 13.98
N LEU A 270 -9.23 -20.34 15.19
CA LEU A 270 -8.40 -20.30 16.40
C LEU A 270 -7.89 -21.72 16.73
N LEU A 271 -8.75 -22.74 16.65
CA LEU A 271 -8.33 -24.14 16.85
C LEU A 271 -7.48 -24.69 15.69
N GLY A 272 -7.63 -24.19 14.47
CA GLY A 272 -6.84 -24.60 13.31
C GLY A 272 -5.37 -24.16 13.42
N ALA A 273 -5.11 -22.99 14.00
CA ALA A 273 -3.75 -22.50 14.28
C ALA A 273 -2.93 -23.43 15.20
N SER A 274 -3.59 -24.26 16.02
CA SER A 274 -2.93 -25.25 16.88
C SER A 274 -2.10 -26.29 16.10
N ALA A 275 -2.38 -26.51 14.82
CA ALA A 275 -1.65 -27.44 13.97
C ALA A 275 -0.33 -26.85 13.41
N LEU A 276 -0.11 -25.54 13.58
CA LEU A 276 1.06 -24.81 13.07
C LEU A 276 1.95 -24.27 14.21
N ASP A 277 1.34 -23.79 15.30
CA ASP A 277 2.03 -23.17 16.44
C ASP A 277 1.50 -23.73 17.78
N GLY A 278 1.31 -25.05 17.84
CA GLY A 278 0.86 -25.76 19.04
C GLY A 278 1.93 -25.86 20.11
N ASP A 279 1.54 -25.76 21.39
CA ASP A 279 2.46 -26.01 22.50
C ASP A 279 2.88 -27.49 22.52
N ASP A 280 4.19 -27.75 22.50
CA ASP A 280 4.80 -29.09 22.53
C ASP A 280 4.23 -29.96 23.65
N THR A 281 3.96 -29.38 24.83
CA THR A 281 3.47 -30.11 26.01
C THR A 281 2.00 -30.51 25.89
N ILE A 282 1.17 -29.66 25.28
CA ILE A 282 -0.25 -29.94 25.01
C ILE A 282 -0.36 -30.99 23.91
N THR A 283 0.46 -30.87 22.86
CA THR A 283 0.45 -31.78 21.70
C THR A 283 0.85 -33.20 22.12
N ALA A 284 1.95 -33.34 22.86
CA ALA A 284 2.41 -34.65 23.36
C ALA A 284 1.39 -35.31 24.30
N ALA A 285 0.72 -34.54 25.16
CA ALA A 285 -0.33 -35.05 26.04
C ALA A 285 -1.57 -35.53 25.25
N GLN A 286 -1.96 -34.84 24.17
CA GLN A 286 -3.07 -35.27 23.29
C GLN A 286 -2.78 -36.57 22.54
N GLU A 287 -1.55 -36.78 22.06
CA GLU A 287 -1.19 -38.03 21.35
C GLU A 287 -1.22 -39.24 22.29
N HIS A 288 -0.61 -39.12 23.46
CA HIS A 288 -0.62 -40.17 24.49
C HIS A 288 -2.05 -40.54 24.94
N ALA A 289 -2.94 -39.54 25.08
CA ALA A 289 -4.35 -39.79 25.38
C ALA A 289 -5.04 -40.63 24.28
N LYS A 290 -4.86 -40.25 23.00
CA LYS A 290 -5.46 -40.95 21.84
C LYS A 290 -4.97 -42.39 21.68
N GLU A 291 -3.69 -42.65 21.92
CA GLU A 291 -3.11 -44.00 21.83
C GLU A 291 -3.64 -44.93 22.94
N SER A 292 -3.77 -44.40 24.16
CA SER A 292 -4.34 -45.15 25.29
C SER A 292 -5.80 -45.60 25.04
N THR A 293 -6.58 -44.77 24.35
CA THR A 293 -7.98 -45.07 23.96
C THR A 293 -8.04 -46.13 22.86
N ARG A 294 -7.20 -46.05 21.82
CA ARG A 294 -7.13 -47.08 20.76
C ARG A 294 -6.77 -48.46 21.32
N THR A 295 -5.83 -48.50 22.26
CA THR A 295 -5.30 -49.77 22.82
C THR A 295 -6.35 -50.51 23.66
N ARG A 296 -7.34 -49.81 24.21
CA ARG A 296 -8.46 -50.40 24.97
C ARG A 296 -9.51 -51.15 24.13
N MET A 297 -9.46 -51.09 22.79
CA MET A 297 -10.58 -51.53 21.92
C MET A 297 -10.35 -52.80 21.09
N ALA A 298 -9.21 -53.48 21.20
CA ALA A 298 -9.05 -54.86 20.73
C ALA A 298 -9.25 -55.80 21.93
N PRO A 299 -10.22 -56.75 21.93
CA PRO A 299 -10.55 -57.62 20.79
C PRO A 299 -12.06 -57.96 20.57
N MET A 300 -12.50 -58.11 19.31
CA MET A 300 -13.69 -58.95 19.01
C MET A 300 -13.72 -59.62 17.62
N ALA A 301 -12.67 -59.52 16.83
CA ALA A 301 -12.57 -60.15 15.50
C ALA A 301 -11.78 -61.48 15.54
N SER A 302 -12.18 -62.44 16.39
CA SER A 302 -11.47 -63.74 16.51
C SER A 302 -12.32 -64.90 17.06
N MET A 303 -13.62 -64.99 16.74
CA MET A 303 -14.42 -66.20 17.03
C MET A 303 -15.31 -66.61 15.83
N ALA A 304 -14.66 -67.03 14.74
CA ALA A 304 -15.32 -67.67 13.60
C ALA A 304 -14.39 -68.65 12.83
N SER A 305 -13.70 -69.55 13.55
CA SER A 305 -13.26 -70.85 13.00
C SER A 305 -12.69 -71.75 14.10
N MET A 306 -13.27 -72.95 14.27
CA MET A 306 -12.67 -74.05 15.04
C MET A 306 -12.93 -75.38 14.32
N ALA A 307 -11.85 -76.02 13.85
CA ALA A 307 -11.69 -77.44 13.54
C ALA A 307 -10.15 -77.70 13.36
N PRO A 308 -9.61 -78.91 13.59
CA PRO A 308 -8.91 -79.12 14.86
C PRO A 308 -7.44 -79.61 14.76
N MET A 309 -6.71 -79.40 15.86
CA MET A 309 -5.54 -80.15 16.39
C MET A 309 -4.60 -80.88 15.41
N GLY A 310 -3.37 -80.37 15.30
CA GLY A 310 -2.16 -81.10 14.88
C GLY A 310 -1.06 -80.96 15.94
N TYR A 311 -0.38 -82.05 16.28
CA TYR A 311 0.53 -82.16 17.44
C TYR A 311 1.98 -81.75 17.11
N GLY A 312 2.68 -81.12 18.08
CA GLY A 312 4.12 -81.33 18.29
C GLY A 312 5.08 -80.16 18.00
N GLY A 313 6.06 -79.98 18.90
CA GLY A 313 7.26 -79.17 18.65
C GLY A 313 7.55 -78.08 19.69
N ALA A 314 8.31 -78.41 20.74
CA ALA A 314 8.82 -77.43 21.69
C ALA A 314 10.19 -76.89 21.25
N ALA A 315 10.42 -75.58 21.37
CA ALA A 315 11.74 -74.98 21.51
C ALA A 315 11.63 -73.61 22.20
N ALA A 316 12.54 -73.33 23.14
CA ALA A 316 12.61 -72.07 23.85
C ALA A 316 13.71 -71.16 23.26
N GLY A 317 13.63 -69.86 23.51
CA GLY A 317 14.83 -69.03 23.60
C GLY A 317 14.78 -67.63 22.97
N PHE A 318 15.33 -66.68 23.74
CA PHE A 318 15.88 -65.39 23.33
C PHE A 318 14.95 -64.26 22.82
N ALA A 319 14.78 -63.28 23.71
CA ALA A 319 14.57 -61.89 23.34
C ALA A 319 15.91 -61.22 22.93
N PRO A 320 15.93 -60.36 21.90
CA PRO A 320 16.96 -59.33 21.70
C PRO A 320 16.63 -58.06 22.49
N PRO A 321 17.63 -57.19 22.77
CA PRO A 321 17.42 -55.93 23.50
C PRO A 321 16.74 -54.84 22.65
N PRO A 322 16.16 -53.79 23.28
CA PRO A 322 15.63 -52.65 22.55
C PRO A 322 16.76 -51.90 21.82
N ALA A 323 16.64 -51.75 20.50
CA ALA A 323 17.52 -50.89 19.73
C ALA A 323 17.24 -49.42 20.06
N ALA A 324 18.29 -48.64 20.30
CA ALA A 324 18.17 -47.25 20.72
C ALA A 324 17.53 -46.37 19.64
N ALA A 325 16.65 -45.46 20.06
CA ALA A 325 16.07 -44.45 19.18
C ALA A 325 17.17 -43.55 18.58
N PRO A 326 17.13 -43.24 17.27
CA PRO A 326 18.00 -42.22 16.70
C PRO A 326 17.63 -40.87 17.30
N ARG A 327 18.60 -40.24 17.98
CA ARG A 327 18.47 -38.85 18.47
C ARG A 327 18.17 -37.92 17.31
N SER A 328 16.98 -37.33 17.29
CA SER A 328 16.67 -36.19 16.42
C SER A 328 17.55 -35.00 16.81
N ALA A 329 18.61 -34.77 16.04
CA ALA A 329 19.46 -33.61 16.21
C ALA A 329 18.65 -32.35 15.85
N LYS A 330 18.31 -31.53 16.85
CA LYS A 330 17.70 -30.21 16.64
C LYS A 330 18.66 -29.35 15.81
N LEU A 331 18.37 -29.22 14.51
CA LEU A 331 19.05 -28.27 13.62
C LEU A 331 18.69 -26.85 14.05
N LYS A 332 19.68 -26.13 14.58
CA LYS A 332 19.58 -24.69 14.82
C LYS A 332 19.49 -23.97 13.46
N PRO A 333 18.65 -22.94 13.30
CA PRO A 333 18.74 -22.06 12.14
C PRO A 333 20.03 -21.24 12.23
N GLN A 334 21.07 -21.64 11.48
CA GLN A 334 22.24 -20.80 11.30
C GLN A 334 21.99 -19.80 10.17
N SER A 335 22.07 -18.52 10.53
CA SER A 335 21.97 -17.38 9.62
C SER A 335 23.11 -17.39 8.59
N ALA A 336 22.78 -17.66 7.32
CA ALA A 336 23.71 -17.47 6.21
C ALA A 336 23.54 -16.07 5.60
N LYS A 337 24.42 -15.13 5.95
CA LYS A 337 24.55 -13.86 5.23
C LYS A 337 25.01 -14.13 3.78
N LYS A 338 24.21 -13.78 2.78
CA LYS A 338 24.70 -13.52 1.42
C LYS A 338 24.20 -12.17 0.92
N ARG A 339 25.15 -11.32 0.50
CA ARG A 339 24.92 -10.02 -0.12
C ARG A 339 24.28 -10.26 -1.50
N ALA A 340 23.11 -9.69 -1.74
CA ALA A 340 22.59 -9.49 -3.09
C ALA A 340 22.76 -8.01 -3.44
N ALA A 341 23.63 -7.72 -4.41
CA ALA A 341 23.73 -6.40 -5.03
C ALA A 341 23.24 -6.52 -6.48
N LYS A 342 22.41 -5.57 -6.90
CA LYS A 342 21.82 -5.49 -8.24
C LYS A 342 22.86 -5.61 -9.35
N ARG A 343 22.42 -6.15 -10.48
CA ARG A 343 22.65 -5.49 -11.77
C ARG A 343 21.45 -5.75 -12.69
N ASP A 344 20.60 -4.74 -12.82
CA ASP A 344 19.56 -4.73 -13.86
C ASP A 344 20.24 -4.59 -15.22
N GLN A 345 19.73 -5.28 -16.22
CA GLN A 345 20.31 -5.36 -17.56
C GLN A 345 19.35 -4.68 -18.54
N ALA A 346 19.74 -3.51 -19.03
CA ALA A 346 19.12 -2.78 -20.11
C ALA A 346 20.24 -2.26 -21.02
N ASP A 347 19.90 -2.13 -22.31
CA ASP A 347 20.68 -1.64 -23.46
C ASP A 347 21.21 -2.72 -24.42
N MET A 348 20.46 -2.90 -25.51
CA MET A 348 20.97 -3.07 -26.87
C MET A 348 19.96 -2.46 -27.84
N ASP A 349 20.30 -1.31 -28.39
CA ASP A 349 19.98 -0.84 -29.75
C ASP A 349 20.91 0.36 -30.03
N ASP A 350 21.05 0.76 -31.30
CA ASP A 350 21.93 1.82 -31.83
C ASP A 350 23.45 1.55 -31.89
N GLU A 351 23.86 0.62 -32.77
CA GLU A 351 25.13 0.72 -33.52
C GLU A 351 24.85 1.03 -35.00
N GLU A 352 25.06 2.27 -35.46
CA GLU A 352 25.56 2.49 -36.83
C GLU A 352 26.28 3.85 -36.99
N SER A 353 27.31 3.85 -37.87
CA SER A 353 28.06 4.99 -38.41
C SER A 353 28.98 5.80 -37.47
N ALA A 354 30.29 5.50 -37.53
CA ALA A 354 31.33 6.49 -37.92
C ALA A 354 32.75 5.88 -37.92
N GLU A 355 33.10 5.11 -38.95
CA GLU A 355 34.51 5.02 -39.36
C GLU A 355 34.83 6.22 -40.27
N LEU A 356 35.86 7.00 -39.94
CA LEU A 356 36.98 7.33 -40.85
C LEU A 356 37.93 8.41 -40.28
N HIS A 357 39.19 8.30 -40.70
CA HIS A 357 40.29 9.27 -40.57
C HIS A 357 41.00 9.40 -39.21
N GLU A 358 41.97 8.50 -39.01
CA GLU A 358 43.28 8.92 -38.50
C GLU A 358 43.90 9.97 -39.45
N GLU A 359 44.28 11.14 -38.93
CA GLU A 359 45.61 11.72 -39.18
C GLU A 359 45.87 12.97 -38.29
N SER A 360 47.16 13.18 -38.00
CA SER A 360 47.81 14.29 -37.27
C SER A 360 48.08 14.07 -35.77
N GLY A 361 49.38 13.97 -35.44
CA GLY A 361 49.86 13.89 -34.07
C GLY A 361 49.95 15.26 -33.41
N ALA A 362 49.34 15.40 -32.23
CA ALA A 362 49.50 16.54 -31.32
C ALA A 362 49.66 16.03 -29.88
N SER A 363 50.33 16.82 -29.03
CA SER A 363 50.95 16.35 -27.77
C SER A 363 50.03 15.61 -26.80
N PHE A 364 50.43 14.39 -26.42
CA PHE A 364 49.71 13.48 -25.51
C PHE A 364 49.84 13.85 -24.00
N ASP A 365 50.54 14.94 -23.68
CA ASP A 365 51.08 15.21 -22.33
C ASP A 365 50.05 15.82 -21.36
N GLY A 366 49.16 16.70 -21.86
CA GLY A 366 48.13 17.35 -21.04
C GLY A 366 47.10 16.39 -20.43
N LEU A 367 46.79 15.28 -21.10
CA LEU A 367 45.85 14.26 -20.63
C LEU A 367 46.43 13.39 -19.52
N GLN A 368 47.76 13.22 -19.44
CA GLN A 368 48.39 12.42 -18.38
C GLN A 368 48.39 13.13 -17.03
N LEU A 369 48.51 14.46 -17.01
CA LEU A 369 48.39 15.28 -15.80
C LEU A 369 46.97 15.19 -15.20
N ASP A 370 45.93 15.32 -16.03
CA ASP A 370 44.54 15.21 -15.55
C ASP A 370 44.18 13.78 -15.12
N ARG A 371 44.72 12.76 -15.80
CA ARG A 371 44.54 11.34 -15.41
C ARG A 371 45.26 10.95 -14.11
N ARG A 372 46.40 11.58 -13.78
CA ARG A 372 47.09 11.39 -12.49
C ARG A 372 46.42 12.15 -11.33
N ALA A 373 45.74 13.26 -11.61
CA ALA A 373 44.93 13.93 -10.58
C ALA A 373 43.64 13.15 -10.24
N ARG A 374 43.09 12.39 -11.20
CA ARG A 374 41.87 11.59 -11.03
C ARG A 374 42.07 10.21 -10.38
N SER A 375 43.29 9.74 -10.13
CA SER A 375 43.50 8.37 -9.64
C SER A 375 43.30 8.18 -8.13
N ASP A 376 43.37 9.25 -7.34
CA ASP A 376 43.38 9.19 -5.88
C ASP A 376 42.03 9.59 -5.23
N GLU A 377 41.06 10.07 -6.01
CA GLU A 377 39.71 10.37 -5.54
C GLU A 377 38.68 9.31 -5.96
N GLN A 378 37.78 8.94 -5.05
CA GLN A 378 36.62 8.13 -5.40
C GLN A 378 35.75 8.88 -6.42
N PRO A 379 35.11 8.17 -7.38
CA PRO A 379 34.28 8.80 -8.40
C PRO A 379 33.12 9.57 -7.74
N ARG A 380 33.22 10.90 -7.76
CA ARG A 380 32.20 11.79 -7.19
C ARG A 380 30.89 11.60 -7.98
N PRO A 381 29.73 11.50 -7.31
CA PRO A 381 28.45 11.32 -8.00
C PRO A 381 28.13 12.51 -8.92
N MET A 382 27.73 12.18 -10.15
CA MET A 382 27.34 13.15 -11.19
C MET A 382 25.97 13.77 -10.89
N PHE A 383 25.58 14.77 -11.69
CA PHE A 383 24.23 15.34 -11.63
C PHE A 383 23.15 14.25 -11.77
N ARG A 384 22.24 14.20 -10.78
CA ARG A 384 21.03 13.39 -10.76
C ARG A 384 19.83 14.25 -11.16
N ALA A 385 18.94 13.78 -12.04
CA ALA A 385 17.70 14.50 -12.32
C ALA A 385 16.83 14.67 -11.06
N ALA A 386 15.89 15.62 -11.05
CA ALA A 386 14.84 15.65 -10.03
C ALA A 386 13.85 14.50 -10.27
N ASP A 387 13.30 13.92 -9.19
CA ASP A 387 12.26 12.90 -9.31
C ASP A 387 10.95 13.52 -9.83
N LYS A 388 10.03 12.70 -10.37
CA LYS A 388 8.73 13.19 -10.85
C LYS A 388 7.92 13.76 -9.68
N THR A 389 7.26 14.90 -9.86
CA THR A 389 6.31 15.47 -8.89
C THR A 389 5.30 14.42 -8.44
N GLN A 390 5.20 14.22 -7.13
CA GLN A 390 4.19 13.40 -6.48
C GLN A 390 3.09 14.30 -5.89
N GLU A 391 1.89 13.74 -5.77
CA GLU A 391 0.77 14.32 -5.04
C GLU A 391 0.72 13.69 -3.64
N TYR A 392 0.60 14.50 -2.60
CA TYR A 392 0.52 14.03 -1.21
C TYR A 392 -0.79 14.49 -0.58
N ALA A 393 -1.61 13.54 -0.15
CA ALA A 393 -2.74 13.75 0.74
C ALA A 393 -2.33 13.54 2.20
N GLU A 394 -3.15 14.03 3.13
CA GLU A 394 -3.03 13.71 4.56
C GLU A 394 -3.59 12.30 4.80
N ASN A 395 -2.74 11.35 5.19
CA ASN A 395 -3.17 10.00 5.53
C ASN A 395 -4.01 10.01 6.81
N ASN A 396 -5.33 9.84 6.66
CA ASN A 396 -6.24 9.54 7.76
C ASN A 396 -6.10 8.05 8.13
N TRP A 397 -6.99 7.22 7.60
CA TRP A 397 -6.80 5.77 7.56
C TRP A 397 -5.79 5.41 6.44
N TRP A 398 -5.09 4.29 6.59
CA TRP A 398 -3.95 3.96 5.73
C TRP A 398 -4.33 3.86 4.24
N HIS A 399 -3.80 4.79 3.43
CA HIS A 399 -4.08 4.89 1.99
C HIS A 399 -5.58 4.98 1.61
N LEU A 400 -6.41 5.52 2.51
CA LEU A 400 -7.83 5.79 2.23
C LEU A 400 -8.12 7.28 2.17
N THR A 401 -8.89 7.69 1.15
CA THR A 401 -9.38 9.07 1.04
C THR A 401 -10.46 9.35 2.09
N PRO A 402 -10.77 10.62 2.39
CA PRO A 402 -11.86 10.98 3.30
C PRO A 402 -13.23 10.37 2.91
N GLN A 403 -13.55 10.26 1.62
CA GLN A 403 -14.80 9.63 1.14
C GLN A 403 -14.84 8.12 1.39
N GLN A 404 -13.69 7.43 1.31
CA GLN A 404 -13.57 6.00 1.63
C GLN A 404 -13.66 5.74 3.14
N SER A 405 -13.49 6.78 3.96
CA SER A 405 -13.42 6.74 5.43
C SER A 405 -14.78 6.95 6.11
N SER A 406 -15.86 6.41 5.53
CA SER A 406 -17.24 6.63 6.02
C SER A 406 -17.65 5.72 7.18
N ALA A 407 -18.85 5.92 7.73
CA ALA A 407 -19.42 5.09 8.80
C ALA A 407 -19.44 3.57 8.50
N SER A 408 -19.44 3.18 7.21
CA SER A 408 -19.42 1.78 6.79
C SER A 408 -18.01 1.15 6.73
N LEU A 409 -16.93 1.93 6.98
CA LEU A 409 -15.56 1.42 7.02
C LEU A 409 -15.38 0.31 8.08
N ILE A 410 -16.08 0.44 9.21
CA ILE A 410 -16.11 -0.56 10.28
C ILE A 410 -17.54 -0.70 10.80
N ALA A 411 -18.14 -1.87 10.54
CA ALA A 411 -19.50 -2.20 10.90
C ALA A 411 -19.66 -2.58 12.39
N VAL A 412 -20.88 -2.41 12.92
CA VAL A 412 -21.18 -2.75 14.32
C VAL A 412 -21.24 -4.26 14.49
N ASN A 413 -20.51 -4.75 15.49
CA ASN A 413 -20.42 -6.16 15.83
C ASN A 413 -20.25 -6.36 17.35
N ARG A 414 -20.22 -7.61 17.79
CA ARG A 414 -20.14 -7.97 19.22
C ARG A 414 -18.85 -7.50 19.90
N LEU A 415 -17.73 -7.39 19.18
CA LEU A 415 -16.47 -6.87 19.72
C LEU A 415 -16.61 -5.39 20.09
N TRP A 416 -17.16 -4.56 19.20
CA TRP A 416 -17.31 -3.13 19.44
C TRP A 416 -18.37 -2.80 20.49
N ARG A 417 -19.44 -3.61 20.59
CA ARG A 417 -20.36 -3.58 21.74
C ARG A 417 -19.65 -3.90 23.05
N ASP A 418 -18.92 -5.02 23.11
CA ASP A 418 -18.21 -5.43 24.33
C ASP A 418 -17.20 -4.36 24.76
N TYR A 419 -16.54 -3.70 23.81
CA TYR A 419 -15.60 -2.61 24.09
C TYR A 419 -16.31 -1.37 24.63
N ALA A 420 -17.43 -0.95 24.02
CA ALA A 420 -18.23 0.19 24.49
C ALA A 420 -18.82 -0.04 25.89
N GLN A 421 -19.20 -1.29 26.21
CA GLN A 421 -19.73 -1.70 27.51
C GLN A 421 -18.64 -2.02 28.55
N HIS A 422 -17.36 -1.95 28.17
CA HIS A 422 -16.28 -2.37 29.06
C HIS A 422 -16.12 -1.43 30.25
N THR A 423 -16.12 -1.99 31.47
CA THR A 423 -15.94 -1.26 32.74
C THR A 423 -14.77 -1.80 33.59
N GLN A 424 -14.11 -2.86 33.14
CA GLN A 424 -13.04 -3.54 33.88
C GLN A 424 -11.66 -2.96 33.51
N ALA A 425 -10.61 -3.46 34.16
CA ALA A 425 -9.25 -2.93 33.99
C ALA A 425 -8.49 -3.48 32.77
N ALA A 426 -8.96 -4.59 32.17
CA ALA A 426 -8.31 -5.23 31.02
C ALA A 426 -9.35 -5.81 30.05
N PHE A 427 -9.29 -5.37 28.79
CA PHE A 427 -10.21 -5.72 27.72
C PHE A 427 -9.76 -6.95 26.93
N LEU A 428 -10.53 -8.03 27.10
CA LEU A 428 -10.48 -9.24 26.29
C LEU A 428 -11.93 -9.57 25.89
N SER A 429 -12.18 -9.85 24.62
CA SER A 429 -13.48 -10.30 24.13
C SER A 429 -13.33 -11.61 23.35
N PRO A 430 -14.22 -12.60 23.57
CA PRO A 430 -14.22 -13.83 22.77
C PRO A 430 -14.54 -13.56 21.29
N TRP A 431 -15.10 -12.38 20.98
CA TRP A 431 -15.44 -11.95 19.62
C TRP A 431 -14.31 -11.21 18.89
N PHE A 432 -13.07 -11.21 19.43
CA PHE A 432 -11.91 -10.57 18.81
C PHE A 432 -11.74 -10.91 17.31
N GLY A 433 -12.00 -12.16 16.94
CA GLY A 433 -11.92 -12.61 15.54
C GLY A 433 -13.00 -12.04 14.60
N LEU A 434 -13.97 -11.26 15.09
CA LEU A 434 -14.87 -10.50 14.21
C LEU A 434 -14.16 -9.30 13.54
N ALA A 435 -12.98 -8.91 14.01
CA ALA A 435 -12.21 -7.76 13.52
C ALA A 435 -11.50 -8.00 12.18
N THR A 436 -12.23 -8.54 11.19
CA THR A 436 -11.68 -8.95 9.89
C THR A 436 -12.45 -8.36 8.72
N ALA A 437 -13.26 -7.32 8.91
CA ALA A 437 -13.94 -6.64 7.80
C ALA A 437 -12.98 -5.72 7.02
N THR A 438 -12.07 -5.02 7.70
CA THR A 438 -11.05 -4.13 7.09
C THR A 438 -9.71 -4.19 7.82
N PHE A 439 -8.62 -3.75 7.18
CA PHE A 439 -7.33 -3.55 7.83
C PHE A 439 -7.44 -2.60 9.03
N ALA A 440 -8.20 -1.51 8.86
CA ALA A 440 -8.50 -0.55 9.92
C ALA A 440 -9.17 -1.22 11.14
N GLU A 441 -10.13 -2.11 10.93
CA GLU A 441 -10.76 -2.85 12.03
C GLU A 441 -9.79 -3.80 12.75
N ALA A 442 -9.00 -4.56 11.99
CA ALA A 442 -8.00 -5.49 12.54
C ALA A 442 -6.97 -4.75 13.41
N MET A 443 -6.46 -3.62 12.94
CA MET A 443 -5.53 -2.78 13.69
C MET A 443 -6.18 -2.12 14.91
N CYS A 444 -7.42 -1.65 14.80
CA CYS A 444 -8.17 -1.14 15.95
C CYS A 444 -8.36 -2.21 17.03
N ALA A 445 -8.64 -3.47 16.65
CA ALA A 445 -8.77 -4.57 17.61
C ALA A 445 -7.45 -4.89 18.31
N LEU A 446 -6.32 -4.92 17.57
CA LEU A 446 -4.97 -5.07 18.12
C LEU A 446 -4.56 -3.91 19.05
N ALA A 447 -5.07 -2.70 18.78
CA ALA A 447 -4.85 -1.52 19.61
C ALA A 447 -5.57 -1.60 20.97
N VAL A 448 -6.84 -2.06 20.98
CA VAL A 448 -7.68 -2.03 22.19
C VAL A 448 -7.61 -3.29 23.07
N THR A 449 -7.10 -4.41 22.56
CA THR A 449 -7.01 -5.66 23.35
C THR A 449 -5.88 -5.62 24.37
N ASP A 450 -6.10 -6.11 25.59
CA ASP A 450 -5.06 -6.18 26.64
C ASP A 450 -4.23 -7.48 26.62
N LEU A 451 -4.00 -8.03 25.43
CA LEU A 451 -2.98 -9.06 25.23
C LEU A 451 -1.56 -8.45 25.31
N PRO A 452 -0.61 -9.13 25.97
CA PRO A 452 0.76 -8.64 26.12
C PRO A 452 1.55 -8.76 24.81
N PHE A 453 2.67 -8.04 24.73
CA PHE A 453 3.60 -8.19 23.61
C PHE A 453 4.36 -9.52 23.63
N VAL A 454 4.69 -10.02 24.82
CA VAL A 454 5.38 -11.30 25.03
C VAL A 454 4.50 -12.16 25.93
N ALA A 455 4.16 -13.36 25.47
CA ALA A 455 3.40 -14.32 26.25
C ALA A 455 4.23 -14.85 27.43
N PRO A 456 3.74 -14.80 28.68
CA PRO A 456 4.40 -15.43 29.81
C PRO A 456 4.11 -16.94 29.84
N THR A 457 5.06 -17.74 30.32
CA THR A 457 4.92 -19.20 30.37
C THR A 457 3.77 -19.63 31.28
N HIS A 458 2.73 -20.23 30.71
CA HIS A 458 1.60 -20.80 31.44
C HIS A 458 2.00 -22.11 32.14
N ALA A 459 1.37 -22.42 33.29
CA ALA A 459 1.63 -23.66 34.01
C ALA A 459 0.66 -24.75 33.53
N ILE A 460 1.17 -25.78 32.85
CA ILE A 460 0.39 -26.86 32.22
C ILE A 460 0.65 -28.16 32.97
N THR A 461 -0.42 -28.80 33.47
CA THR A 461 -0.37 -30.02 34.28
C THR A 461 -1.27 -31.11 33.66
N PRO A 462 -0.69 -32.15 33.02
CA PRO A 462 -1.44 -33.30 32.50
C PRO A 462 -1.67 -34.36 33.59
N GLU A 463 -2.91 -34.85 33.67
CA GLU A 463 -3.41 -35.83 34.64
C GLU A 463 -4.16 -36.97 33.92
N GLY A 464 -3.44 -37.80 33.17
CA GLY A 464 -4.03 -38.87 32.36
C GLY A 464 -4.87 -38.29 31.20
N PRO A 465 -6.20 -38.53 31.13
CA PRO A 465 -7.06 -37.89 30.14
C PRO A 465 -7.36 -36.42 30.46
N ARG A 466 -7.09 -35.94 31.68
CA ARG A 466 -7.38 -34.57 32.12
C ARG A 466 -6.19 -33.64 31.87
N LEU A 467 -6.45 -32.37 31.56
CA LEU A 467 -5.43 -31.32 31.45
C LEU A 467 -5.87 -30.09 32.25
N THR A 468 -4.98 -29.54 33.07
CA THR A 468 -5.19 -28.29 33.81
C THR A 468 -4.16 -27.26 33.37
N ILE A 469 -4.59 -26.01 33.10
CA ILE A 469 -3.70 -24.91 32.71
C ILE A 469 -3.98 -23.69 33.59
N VAL A 470 -2.97 -23.16 34.26
CA VAL A 470 -3.05 -21.91 35.04
C VAL A 470 -2.34 -20.80 34.26
N LEU A 471 -3.05 -19.70 33.99
CA LEU A 471 -2.53 -18.66 33.12
C LEU A 471 -1.61 -17.69 33.87
N ALA A 472 -0.35 -17.57 33.43
CA ALA A 472 0.56 -16.50 33.87
C ALA A 472 0.30 -15.13 33.21
N GLY A 473 -0.64 -15.03 32.27
CA GLY A 473 -0.92 -13.82 31.47
C GLY A 473 -2.32 -13.86 30.85
N ASN A 474 -2.75 -12.73 30.28
CA ASN A 474 -4.02 -12.62 29.55
C ASN A 474 -3.98 -13.45 28.25
N ALA A 475 -5.02 -14.25 27.99
CA ALA A 475 -5.16 -15.00 26.74
C ALA A 475 -6.63 -15.17 26.31
N LEU A 476 -6.85 -15.36 25.01
CA LEU A 476 -8.09 -15.90 24.45
C LEU A 476 -7.89 -17.40 24.20
N VAL A 477 -8.74 -18.25 24.79
CA VAL A 477 -8.58 -19.70 24.73
C VAL A 477 -9.75 -20.33 23.99
N GLY A 478 -9.49 -20.93 22.83
CA GLY A 478 -10.49 -21.71 22.10
C GLY A 478 -10.48 -23.17 22.54
N THR A 479 -11.66 -23.73 22.78
CA THR A 479 -11.84 -25.15 23.12
C THR A 479 -12.94 -25.80 22.28
N SER A 480 -12.79 -27.09 22.01
CA SER A 480 -13.84 -27.95 21.44
C SER A 480 -13.71 -29.33 22.06
N GLN A 481 -14.75 -29.85 22.71
CA GLN A 481 -14.76 -31.20 23.30
C GLN A 481 -16.15 -31.84 23.21
N LEU A 482 -16.19 -33.17 23.07
CA LEU A 482 -17.42 -33.94 23.21
C LEU A 482 -17.68 -34.18 24.71
N VAL A 483 -18.94 -34.06 25.12
CA VAL A 483 -19.34 -34.22 26.52
C VAL A 483 -20.64 -35.01 26.57
N ASP A 484 -20.64 -36.12 27.29
CA ASP A 484 -21.86 -36.83 27.65
C ASP A 484 -22.67 -36.00 28.65
N GLY A 485 -24.00 -36.05 28.55
CA GLY A 485 -24.90 -35.29 29.42
C GLY A 485 -26.29 -35.90 29.45
N GLU A 486 -27.09 -35.52 30.43
CA GLU A 486 -28.48 -35.97 30.52
C GLU A 486 -29.37 -35.25 29.49
N LEU A 487 -30.39 -35.94 28.98
CA LEU A 487 -31.46 -35.33 28.19
C LEU A 487 -32.40 -34.57 29.13
N VAL A 488 -32.23 -33.24 29.18
CA VAL A 488 -32.98 -32.34 30.06
C VAL A 488 -34.25 -31.86 29.36
N SER A 489 -35.40 -32.38 29.79
CA SER A 489 -36.72 -32.00 29.28
C SER A 489 -37.26 -30.66 29.82
N SER A 490 -36.53 -29.97 30.71
CA SER A 490 -36.95 -28.69 31.27
C SER A 490 -36.57 -27.51 30.39
N GLY A 491 -37.56 -26.79 29.88
CA GLY A 491 -37.38 -25.53 29.15
C GLY A 491 -38.44 -25.33 28.06
N PRO A 492 -38.31 -24.28 27.23
CA PRO A 492 -39.11 -24.13 26.00
C PRO A 492 -39.08 -25.42 25.16
N PRO A 493 -40.24 -26.04 24.87
CA PRO A 493 -40.30 -27.30 24.14
C PRO A 493 -39.73 -27.16 22.72
N LEU A 494 -39.22 -28.27 22.21
CA LEU A 494 -38.60 -28.41 20.90
C LEU A 494 -39.10 -29.72 20.28
N VAL A 495 -39.44 -29.68 19.00
CA VAL A 495 -39.75 -30.87 18.20
C VAL A 495 -38.54 -31.20 17.34
N VAL A 496 -38.10 -32.45 17.37
CA VAL A 496 -36.93 -32.94 16.64
C VAL A 496 -37.37 -34.09 15.74
N GLY A 497 -37.43 -33.84 14.44
CA GLY A 497 -37.69 -34.82 13.39
C GLY A 497 -36.41 -35.20 12.66
N GLN A 498 -36.37 -36.43 12.15
CA GLN A 498 -35.27 -36.96 11.35
C GLN A 498 -35.86 -37.86 10.27
N ASN A 499 -35.98 -37.29 9.07
CA ASN A 499 -36.62 -37.90 7.90
C ASN A 499 -35.58 -38.14 6.80
N TYR A 500 -35.98 -38.85 5.74
CA TYR A 500 -35.13 -39.07 4.56
C TYR A 500 -35.90 -38.74 3.29
N VAL A 501 -35.24 -38.05 2.35
CA VAL A 501 -35.73 -37.81 0.98
C VAL A 501 -34.65 -38.18 -0.01
N ARG A 502 -35.03 -38.45 -1.25
CA ARG A 502 -34.06 -38.59 -2.35
C ARG A 502 -33.61 -37.22 -2.81
N THR A 503 -32.29 -37.01 -2.88
CA THR A 503 -31.72 -35.70 -3.22
C THR A 503 -32.10 -35.25 -4.63
N ASP A 504 -32.35 -36.20 -5.53
CA ASP A 504 -32.62 -36.01 -6.96
C ASP A 504 -34.13 -36.01 -7.34
N ASP A 505 -35.05 -36.19 -6.38
CA ASP A 505 -36.51 -36.20 -6.60
C ASP A 505 -37.26 -35.88 -5.30
N ARG A 506 -37.28 -34.58 -4.99
CA ARG A 506 -37.65 -34.14 -3.65
C ARG A 506 -39.12 -33.78 -3.48
N TYR A 507 -39.79 -33.22 -4.50
CA TYR A 507 -41.09 -32.57 -4.32
C TYR A 507 -42.19 -33.20 -5.17
N ASP A 508 -43.40 -33.33 -4.61
CA ASP A 508 -44.66 -33.52 -5.32
C ASP A 508 -45.51 -32.22 -5.27
N TRP A 509 -46.35 -32.05 -6.28
CA TRP A 509 -47.16 -30.87 -6.57
C TRP A 509 -48.57 -31.23 -7.06
N SER A 510 -48.95 -32.50 -6.99
CA SER A 510 -50.23 -33.07 -7.45
C SER A 510 -51.49 -32.39 -6.86
N THR A 511 -51.35 -31.63 -5.78
CA THR A 511 -52.41 -30.88 -5.07
C THR A 511 -52.36 -29.36 -5.27
N GLY A 512 -51.40 -28.83 -6.01
CA GLY A 512 -51.16 -27.37 -6.13
C GLY A 512 -50.35 -26.75 -4.99
N GLU A 513 -49.81 -27.59 -4.10
CA GLU A 513 -48.93 -27.21 -2.98
C GLU A 513 -47.61 -27.99 -3.01
N GLN A 514 -46.56 -27.44 -2.40
CA GLN A 514 -45.25 -28.08 -2.31
C GLN A 514 -45.27 -29.15 -1.22
N VAL A 515 -45.02 -30.41 -1.57
CA VAL A 515 -44.93 -31.51 -0.60
C VAL A 515 -43.62 -32.26 -0.79
N ASP A 516 -42.82 -32.42 0.26
CA ASP A 516 -41.61 -33.26 0.23
C ASP A 516 -42.00 -34.75 0.12
N LYS A 517 -41.31 -35.50 -0.76
CA LYS A 517 -41.46 -36.95 -0.96
C LYS A 517 -40.65 -37.71 0.09
N TYR A 518 -41.17 -37.76 1.32
CA TYR A 518 -40.58 -38.52 2.41
C TYR A 518 -40.50 -40.02 2.09
N ILE A 519 -39.42 -40.65 2.52
CA ILE A 519 -39.12 -42.06 2.24
C ILE A 519 -39.21 -42.85 3.54
N GLU A 520 -40.31 -43.60 3.67
CA GLU A 520 -40.56 -44.54 4.77
C GLU A 520 -40.10 -45.97 4.45
N GLY A 521 -39.87 -46.26 3.17
CA GLY A 521 -39.33 -47.54 2.70
C GLY A 521 -37.78 -47.57 2.73
N PRO A 522 -37.18 -48.71 2.36
CA PRO A 522 -35.73 -48.80 2.19
C PRO A 522 -35.22 -47.74 1.18
N LEU A 523 -34.00 -47.25 1.43
CA LEU A 523 -33.30 -46.23 0.64
C LEU A 523 -32.83 -46.81 -0.71
N ALA A 524 -31.63 -46.50 -1.21
CA ALA A 524 -31.12 -47.06 -2.45
C ALA A 524 -29.60 -47.06 -2.58
N VAL A 525 -29.06 -48.15 -3.15
CA VAL A 525 -27.62 -48.32 -3.32
C VAL A 525 -27.17 -47.42 -4.46
N GLY A 526 -26.12 -46.63 -4.22
CA GLY A 526 -25.57 -45.70 -5.22
C GLY A 526 -26.45 -44.48 -5.52
N VAL A 527 -27.61 -44.34 -4.87
CA VAL A 527 -28.42 -43.13 -4.91
C VAL A 527 -28.08 -42.25 -3.72
N VAL A 528 -28.04 -40.95 -3.94
CA VAL A 528 -27.76 -39.98 -2.88
C VAL A 528 -29.05 -39.69 -2.12
N TYR A 529 -29.00 -39.91 -0.81
CA TYR A 529 -30.10 -39.59 0.11
C TYR A 529 -29.73 -38.38 0.93
N THR A 530 -30.73 -37.54 1.15
CA THR A 530 -30.63 -36.42 2.08
C THR A 530 -31.36 -36.81 3.36
N CYS A 531 -30.64 -36.83 4.48
CA CYS A 531 -31.28 -36.84 5.79
C CYS A 531 -31.79 -35.43 6.09
N GLN A 532 -33.11 -35.29 6.23
CA GLN A 532 -33.77 -34.06 6.64
C GLN A 532 -33.95 -34.06 8.16
N ILE A 533 -33.12 -33.27 8.81
CA ILE A 533 -33.22 -32.97 10.23
C ILE A 533 -34.18 -31.79 10.39
N VAL A 534 -35.36 -32.05 10.93
CA VAL A 534 -36.43 -31.07 11.09
C VAL A 534 -36.44 -30.60 12.55
N LEU A 535 -35.85 -29.44 12.81
CA LEU A 535 -35.81 -28.82 14.13
C LEU A 535 -36.92 -27.78 14.20
N ALA A 536 -38.00 -28.10 14.89
CA ALA A 536 -39.18 -27.23 14.98
C ALA A 536 -39.32 -26.65 16.39
N ASN A 537 -39.54 -25.33 16.44
CA ASN A 537 -39.75 -24.58 17.67
C ASN A 537 -41.25 -24.30 17.84
N PRO A 538 -42.02 -25.11 18.59
CA PRO A 538 -43.44 -24.89 18.81
C PRO A 538 -43.76 -23.70 19.76
N THR A 539 -42.78 -22.90 20.19
CA THR A 539 -42.99 -21.80 21.14
C THR A 539 -43.00 -20.43 20.47
N SER A 540 -43.59 -19.45 21.16
CA SER A 540 -43.55 -18.03 20.80
C SER A 540 -42.19 -17.36 21.02
N SER A 541 -41.19 -18.10 21.52
CA SER A 541 -39.85 -17.60 21.85
C SER A 541 -38.80 -18.15 20.89
N ARG A 542 -37.95 -17.29 20.33
CA ARG A 542 -36.81 -17.69 19.48
C ARG A 542 -35.86 -18.59 20.27
N GLN A 543 -35.49 -19.74 19.72
CA GLN A 543 -34.57 -20.69 20.35
C GLN A 543 -33.27 -20.80 19.55
N ARG A 544 -32.11 -20.76 20.22
CA ARG A 544 -30.82 -21.11 19.62
C ARG A 544 -30.43 -22.49 20.10
N ILE A 545 -29.94 -23.34 19.21
CA ILE A 545 -29.64 -24.74 19.51
C ILE A 545 -28.43 -25.21 18.68
N ALA A 546 -27.70 -26.19 19.20
CA ALA A 546 -26.64 -26.90 18.50
C ALA A 546 -27.06 -28.36 18.33
N ALA A 547 -27.18 -28.83 17.08
CA ALA A 547 -27.56 -30.19 16.73
C ALA A 547 -26.30 -31.00 16.33
N LEU A 548 -25.96 -32.02 17.12
CA LEU A 548 -24.95 -33.02 16.82
C LEU A 548 -25.55 -34.05 15.86
N LEU A 549 -24.91 -34.18 14.71
CA LEU A 549 -25.27 -35.05 13.59
C LEU A 549 -24.13 -36.01 13.29
N GLN A 550 -24.48 -37.20 12.82
CA GLN A 550 -23.52 -38.19 12.37
C GLN A 550 -24.17 -39.04 11.28
N ILE A 551 -23.48 -39.27 10.17
CA ILE A 551 -23.98 -40.11 9.07
C ILE A 551 -24.19 -41.56 9.54
N PRO A 552 -25.00 -42.38 8.84
CA PRO A 552 -25.15 -43.79 9.20
C PRO A 552 -23.81 -44.53 9.23
N ARG A 553 -23.62 -45.42 10.20
CA ARG A 553 -22.45 -46.31 10.25
C ARG A 553 -22.33 -47.05 8.91
N GLY A 554 -21.11 -47.17 8.36
CA GLY A 554 -20.91 -47.84 7.08
C GLY A 554 -21.32 -47.03 5.83
N SER A 555 -21.84 -45.81 5.97
CA SER A 555 -22.10 -44.89 4.85
C SER A 555 -20.91 -43.95 4.58
N LEU A 556 -20.99 -43.22 3.47
CA LEU A 556 -20.04 -42.18 3.06
C LEU A 556 -20.76 -40.83 2.92
N PRO A 557 -20.17 -39.71 3.40
CA PRO A 557 -20.75 -38.40 3.20
C PRO A 557 -20.54 -37.95 1.74
N VAL A 558 -21.51 -37.21 1.20
CA VAL A 558 -21.48 -36.67 -0.17
C VAL A 558 -21.38 -35.15 -0.11
N GLY A 559 -20.86 -34.51 -1.17
CA GLY A 559 -20.82 -33.04 -1.27
C GLY A 559 -19.89 -32.33 -0.29
N GLY A 560 -18.85 -33.02 0.22
CA GLY A 560 -17.92 -32.47 1.22
C GLY A 560 -18.43 -32.52 2.66
N GLY A 561 -19.52 -33.26 2.93
CA GLY A 561 -20.02 -33.48 4.29
C GLY A 561 -19.01 -34.13 5.22
N ARG A 562 -19.10 -33.82 6.53
CA ARG A 562 -18.29 -34.46 7.58
C ARG A 562 -19.04 -35.69 8.14
N PRO A 563 -18.36 -36.82 8.45
CA PRO A 563 -19.02 -38.01 8.99
C PRO A 563 -19.69 -37.77 10.35
N THR A 564 -19.19 -36.81 11.13
CA THR A 564 -19.81 -36.32 12.36
C THR A 564 -19.63 -34.81 12.40
N ASN A 565 -20.70 -34.09 12.67
CA ASN A 565 -20.75 -32.64 12.57
C ASN A 565 -21.72 -32.07 13.60
N THR A 566 -21.37 -30.97 14.25
CA THR A 566 -22.35 -30.17 14.99
C THR A 566 -22.70 -28.97 14.13
N ILE A 567 -24.00 -28.75 13.93
CA ILE A 567 -24.53 -27.54 13.31
C ILE A 567 -25.13 -26.66 14.40
N ASP A 568 -24.95 -25.36 14.28
CA ASP A 568 -25.60 -24.39 15.15
C ASP A 568 -26.76 -23.75 14.39
N VAL A 569 -27.95 -23.78 14.99
CA VAL A 569 -29.23 -23.47 14.35
C VAL A 569 -30.00 -22.46 15.20
N VAL A 570 -30.57 -21.46 14.53
CA VAL A 570 -31.49 -20.50 15.16
C VAL A 570 -32.90 -20.76 14.66
N LEU A 571 -33.79 -21.11 15.59
CA LEU A 571 -35.21 -21.34 15.35
C LEU A 571 -36.02 -20.12 15.75
N GLU A 572 -36.67 -19.50 14.78
CA GLU A 572 -37.66 -18.45 15.04
C GLU A 572 -38.90 -18.99 15.78
N PRO A 573 -39.70 -18.12 16.44
CA PRO A 573 -40.98 -18.50 17.03
C PRO A 573 -41.89 -19.24 16.04
N TYR A 574 -42.42 -20.40 16.44
CA TYR A 574 -43.19 -21.30 15.55
C TYR A 574 -42.45 -21.72 14.27
N GLY A 575 -41.14 -21.50 14.23
CA GLY A 575 -40.28 -21.71 13.08
C GLY A 575 -39.67 -23.10 13.07
N THR A 576 -39.43 -23.59 11.85
CA THR A 576 -38.83 -24.89 11.59
C THR A 576 -37.57 -24.69 10.76
N HIS A 577 -36.47 -25.31 11.17
CA HIS A 577 -35.24 -25.39 10.39
C HIS A 577 -35.08 -26.83 9.89
N GLY A 578 -35.13 -27.00 8.58
CA GLY A 578 -34.59 -28.19 7.93
C GLY A 578 -33.09 -28.03 7.78
N HIS A 579 -32.31 -28.92 8.39
CA HIS A 579 -30.92 -29.14 7.99
C HIS A 579 -30.81 -30.42 7.18
N GLU A 580 -29.94 -30.40 6.18
CA GLU A 580 -29.79 -31.46 5.21
C GLU A 580 -28.33 -31.81 5.03
N TYR A 581 -28.00 -33.08 5.30
CA TYR A 581 -26.74 -33.68 4.87
C TYR A 581 -27.03 -34.87 3.98
N SER A 582 -26.24 -34.96 2.91
CA SER A 582 -26.35 -36.03 1.95
C SER A 582 -25.31 -37.12 2.21
N PHE A 583 -25.78 -38.36 2.18
CA PHE A 583 -24.93 -39.55 2.27
C PHE A 583 -25.37 -40.53 1.17
N TYR A 584 -24.49 -41.45 0.82
CA TYR A 584 -24.88 -42.64 0.08
C TYR A 584 -24.39 -43.87 0.82
N VAL A 585 -25.14 -44.96 0.67
CA VAL A 585 -24.76 -46.26 1.24
C VAL A 585 -24.27 -47.14 0.08
N PRO A 586 -23.00 -47.60 0.11
CA PRO A 586 -22.39 -48.27 -1.04
C PRO A 586 -22.81 -49.74 -1.20
N ALA A 587 -23.48 -50.33 -0.22
CA ALA A 587 -23.92 -51.72 -0.23
C ALA A 587 -25.32 -51.86 0.41
N PRO A 588 -26.13 -52.84 -0.02
CA PRO A 588 -27.38 -53.16 0.65
C PRO A 588 -27.11 -53.79 2.03
N GLY A 589 -27.96 -53.51 3.00
CA GLY A 589 -27.82 -54.01 4.37
C GLY A 589 -28.60 -53.17 5.38
N GLN A 590 -28.47 -53.54 6.66
CA GLN A 590 -28.99 -52.74 7.78
C GLN A 590 -27.85 -51.98 8.47
N TYR A 591 -28.09 -50.69 8.71
CA TYR A 591 -27.08 -49.77 9.23
C TYR A 591 -27.61 -48.98 10.43
N SER A 592 -26.82 -48.93 11.51
CA SER A 592 -27.12 -48.12 12.69
C SER A 592 -26.87 -46.63 12.41
N HIS A 593 -27.85 -45.79 12.72
CA HIS A 593 -27.73 -44.34 12.58
C HIS A 593 -27.85 -43.69 13.97
N PHE A 594 -26.86 -42.88 14.34
CA PHE A 594 -26.94 -42.08 15.57
C PHE A 594 -28.02 -41.00 15.38
N PRO A 595 -29.05 -40.91 16.24
CA PRO A 595 -30.08 -39.90 16.08
C PRO A 595 -29.53 -38.51 16.35
N VAL A 596 -30.08 -37.49 15.68
CA VAL A 596 -29.75 -36.10 15.98
C VAL A 596 -29.95 -35.81 17.46
N HIS A 597 -28.91 -35.25 18.09
CA HIS A 597 -28.96 -34.76 19.46
C HIS A 597 -28.91 -33.24 19.46
N VAL A 598 -29.94 -32.62 20.02
CA VAL A 598 -30.06 -31.17 20.08
C VAL A 598 -29.75 -30.69 21.48
N SER A 599 -28.88 -29.70 21.56
CA SER A 599 -28.53 -29.01 22.80
C SER A 599 -28.80 -27.50 22.72
N ARG A 600 -29.04 -26.88 23.87
CA ARG A 600 -29.21 -25.44 24.05
C ARG A 600 -28.19 -25.00 25.10
N ASP A 601 -27.34 -24.05 24.78
CA ASP A 601 -26.26 -23.57 25.67
C ASP A 601 -25.38 -24.70 26.24
N GLY A 602 -25.18 -25.77 25.45
CA GLY A 602 -24.41 -26.96 25.83
C GLY A 602 -25.12 -27.95 26.76
N VAL A 603 -26.45 -27.83 26.96
CA VAL A 603 -27.31 -28.80 27.67
C VAL A 603 -28.18 -29.52 26.65
N ILE A 604 -28.27 -30.85 26.68
CA ILE A 604 -29.06 -31.63 25.72
C ILE A 604 -30.55 -31.47 26.04
N VAL A 605 -31.35 -30.98 25.09
CA VAL A 605 -32.78 -30.63 25.26
C VAL A 605 -33.73 -31.41 24.35
N GLY A 606 -33.20 -32.15 23.38
CA GLY A 606 -33.99 -33.01 22.50
C GLY A 606 -33.11 -34.04 21.79
N ALA A 607 -33.69 -35.19 21.44
CA ALA A 607 -33.06 -36.18 20.58
C ALA A 607 -34.13 -36.82 19.69
N ALA A 608 -33.77 -37.16 18.45
CA ALA A 608 -34.62 -38.00 17.61
C ALA A 608 -34.66 -39.45 18.12
N PRO A 609 -35.70 -40.23 17.80
CA PRO A 609 -35.66 -41.68 18.01
C PRO A 609 -34.59 -42.31 17.11
N ALA A 610 -33.86 -43.30 17.64
CA ALA A 610 -32.90 -44.07 16.85
C ALA A 610 -33.63 -44.84 15.73
N HIS A 611 -33.15 -44.70 14.48
CA HIS A 611 -33.78 -45.29 13.31
C HIS A 611 -32.75 -46.11 12.50
N PRO A 612 -32.87 -47.44 12.41
CA PRO A 612 -32.01 -48.27 11.56
C PRO A 612 -32.38 -48.07 10.08
N ILE A 613 -31.38 -48.06 9.20
CA ILE A 613 -31.57 -47.80 7.77
C ILE A 613 -31.39 -49.09 6.93
N GLU A 614 -32.29 -49.28 5.96
CA GLU A 614 -32.31 -50.35 4.92
C GLU A 614 -32.24 -49.72 3.50
N VAL A 615 -31.85 -50.44 2.41
CA VAL A 615 -31.39 -49.80 1.13
C VAL A 615 -31.73 -50.59 -0.21
N VAL A 616 -32.46 -49.98 -1.21
CA VAL A 616 -32.96 -50.39 -2.62
C VAL A 616 -32.89 -49.38 -3.90
N ALA A 617 -33.96 -48.69 -4.47
CA ALA A 617 -33.98 -47.82 -5.74
C ALA A 617 -35.24 -46.86 -6.08
N GLY A 618 -35.17 -45.79 -6.96
CA GLY A 618 -36.33 -44.99 -7.59
C GLY A 618 -36.06 -43.56 -8.25
N ALA A 619 -36.98 -42.85 -9.01
CA ALA A 619 -36.86 -41.41 -9.55
C ALA A 619 -38.05 -40.57 -10.22
N VAL A 620 -38.20 -39.21 -9.96
CA VAL A 620 -39.12 -38.14 -10.58
C VAL A 620 -38.71 -36.59 -10.37
N VAL A 621 -39.60 -35.52 -10.52
CA VAL A 621 -39.33 -34.01 -10.70
C VAL A 621 -40.40 -32.99 -10.07
N ALA A 622 -40.27 -31.60 -10.16
CA ALA A 622 -40.94 -30.48 -9.35
C ALA A 622 -41.44 -29.10 -10.04
N ASP A 623 -41.89 -28.03 -9.29
CA ASP A 623 -42.65 -26.75 -9.67
C ASP A 623 -42.06 -25.33 -9.23
N PRO A 624 -42.55 -24.18 -9.80
CA PRO A 624 -42.22 -22.72 -9.50
C PRO A 624 -42.73 -21.79 -8.32
N ARG A 625 -43.70 -22.08 -7.41
CA ARG A 625 -44.37 -21.03 -6.51
C ARG A 625 -43.45 -19.96 -5.81
N SER A 626 -43.62 -18.61 -5.97
CA SER A 626 -42.63 -17.60 -5.43
C SER A 626 -42.88 -16.04 -5.48
N TRP A 627 -42.04 -15.23 -4.77
CA TRP A 627 -41.93 -13.74 -4.88
C TRP A 627 -41.59 -13.24 -6.30
N ALA A 628 -40.93 -14.08 -7.11
CA ALA A 628 -40.70 -13.82 -8.52
C ALA A 628 -42.01 -13.67 -9.31
N HIS A 629 -43.09 -14.33 -8.85
CA HIS A 629 -44.44 -14.13 -9.38
C HIS A 629 -45.09 -12.85 -8.82
N ILE A 630 -45.09 -12.68 -7.49
CA ILE A 630 -45.86 -11.62 -6.80
C ILE A 630 -45.39 -10.21 -7.18
N SER A 631 -44.08 -9.93 -7.11
CA SER A 631 -43.51 -8.60 -7.38
C SER A 631 -43.90 -8.03 -8.75
N GLN A 632 -44.05 -8.90 -9.75
CA GLN A 632 -44.32 -8.54 -11.14
C GLN A 632 -45.82 -8.56 -11.50
N ARG A 633 -46.65 -9.34 -10.78
CA ARG A 633 -48.04 -9.61 -11.19
C ARG A 633 -49.12 -9.25 -10.14
N GLY A 634 -48.75 -8.84 -8.92
CA GLY A 634 -49.70 -8.40 -7.88
C GLY A 634 -50.15 -6.92 -7.97
N SER A 635 -51.14 -6.54 -7.17
CA SER A 635 -51.64 -5.15 -7.05
C SER A 635 -50.81 -4.30 -6.07
N ASP A 636 -51.04 -2.98 -6.04
CA ASP A 636 -50.36 -2.07 -5.11
C ASP A 636 -50.72 -2.35 -3.64
N ALA A 637 -51.93 -2.85 -3.38
CA ALA A 637 -52.35 -3.30 -2.06
C ALA A 637 -51.68 -4.63 -1.68
N ASP A 638 -51.54 -5.57 -2.61
CA ASP A 638 -50.79 -6.82 -2.39
C ASP A 638 -49.31 -6.53 -2.12
N VAL A 639 -48.73 -5.56 -2.84
CA VAL A 639 -47.35 -5.11 -2.61
C VAL A 639 -47.23 -4.42 -1.25
N ALA A 640 -48.10 -3.48 -0.89
CA ALA A 640 -48.05 -2.84 0.43
C ALA A 640 -48.30 -3.84 1.57
N GLY A 641 -49.18 -4.83 1.39
CA GLY A 641 -49.45 -5.91 2.33
C GLY A 641 -48.29 -6.90 2.46
N TYR A 642 -47.66 -7.26 1.34
CA TYR A 642 -46.43 -8.04 1.33
C TYR A 642 -45.31 -7.27 2.05
N LEU A 643 -45.06 -6.00 1.71
CA LEU A 643 -44.01 -5.20 2.37
C LEU A 643 -44.27 -4.92 3.86
N ALA A 644 -45.54 -4.87 4.28
CA ALA A 644 -45.88 -4.75 5.70
C ALA A 644 -45.47 -5.98 6.52
N THR A 645 -45.43 -7.17 5.91
CA THR A 645 -45.32 -8.48 6.60
C THR A 645 -44.06 -9.28 6.25
N ALA A 646 -43.54 -9.12 5.03
CA ALA A 646 -42.40 -9.87 4.51
C ALA A 646 -41.06 -9.44 5.11
N ASN A 647 -40.05 -10.30 4.90
CA ASN A 647 -38.66 -9.99 5.20
C ASN A 647 -38.11 -9.01 4.15
N LEU A 648 -38.16 -7.71 4.48
CA LEU A 648 -37.66 -6.63 3.63
C LEU A 648 -36.16 -6.77 3.29
N ALA A 649 -35.36 -7.47 4.10
CA ALA A 649 -33.94 -7.72 3.81
C ALA A 649 -33.72 -8.83 2.76
N ALA A 650 -34.71 -9.70 2.53
CA ALA A 650 -34.71 -10.73 1.50
C ALA A 650 -35.59 -10.37 0.28
N THR A 651 -36.09 -9.13 0.23
CA THR A 651 -37.06 -8.65 -0.75
C THR A 651 -36.42 -7.57 -1.62
N ASP A 652 -36.18 -7.85 -2.89
CA ASP A 652 -35.73 -6.85 -3.87
C ASP A 652 -36.82 -5.78 -4.09
N LEU A 653 -36.67 -4.63 -3.44
CA LEU A 653 -37.59 -3.49 -3.50
C LEU A 653 -37.53 -2.72 -4.82
N SER A 654 -36.45 -2.86 -5.61
CA SER A 654 -36.32 -2.15 -6.89
C SER A 654 -37.41 -2.55 -7.88
N ARG A 655 -37.87 -3.81 -7.79
CA ARG A 655 -38.93 -4.42 -8.61
C ARG A 655 -40.29 -3.73 -8.56
N ILE A 656 -40.54 -2.88 -7.56
CA ILE A 656 -41.80 -2.14 -7.42
C ILE A 656 -41.70 -0.65 -7.79
N ALA A 657 -40.51 -0.16 -8.14
CA ALA A 657 -40.24 1.26 -8.38
C ALA A 657 -41.15 1.91 -9.45
N TRP A 658 -41.66 1.12 -10.40
CA TRP A 658 -42.55 1.61 -11.46
C TRP A 658 -43.92 2.11 -10.94
N ARG A 659 -44.36 1.65 -9.76
CA ARG A 659 -45.67 1.97 -9.16
C ARG A 659 -45.73 3.36 -8.51
N LEU A 660 -44.58 3.89 -8.09
CA LEU A 660 -44.46 5.09 -7.23
C LEU A 660 -44.72 6.43 -7.96
N LYS A 661 -45.04 6.39 -9.26
CA LYS A 661 -45.35 7.58 -10.07
C LYS A 661 -46.62 8.30 -9.61
N THR A 662 -47.54 7.62 -8.94
CA THR A 662 -48.75 8.26 -8.39
C THR A 662 -48.54 8.66 -6.94
N ARG A 663 -49.05 9.84 -6.55
CA ARG A 663 -48.88 10.35 -5.18
C ARG A 663 -49.49 9.42 -4.12
N ALA A 664 -50.63 8.82 -4.41
CA ALA A 664 -51.29 7.87 -3.52
C ALA A 664 -50.46 6.59 -3.30
N ALA A 665 -49.90 5.98 -4.36
CA ALA A 665 -49.03 4.82 -4.22
C ALA A 665 -47.71 5.16 -3.52
N PHE A 666 -47.14 6.33 -3.80
CA PHE A 666 -45.95 6.85 -3.09
C PHE A 666 -46.23 7.01 -1.59
N GLU A 667 -47.26 7.75 -1.20
CA GLU A 667 -47.58 7.97 0.22
C GLU A 667 -47.95 6.64 0.94
N LEU A 668 -48.60 5.69 0.26
CA LEU A 668 -48.92 4.37 0.80
C LEU A 668 -47.68 3.48 1.00
N ILE A 669 -46.84 3.33 -0.03
CA ILE A 669 -45.70 2.41 -0.01
C ILE A 669 -44.53 2.99 0.78
N VAL A 670 -44.21 4.27 0.60
CA VAL A 670 -43.17 4.95 1.40
C VAL A 670 -43.63 5.07 2.84
N GLY A 671 -44.91 5.38 3.10
CA GLY A 671 -45.47 5.36 4.45
C GLY A 671 -45.49 3.97 5.10
N ALA A 672 -45.49 2.87 4.33
CA ALA A 672 -45.30 1.51 4.87
C ALA A 672 -43.83 1.26 5.26
N LEU A 673 -42.88 1.71 4.44
CA LEU A 673 -41.44 1.58 4.70
C LEU A 673 -40.97 2.50 5.84
N GLU A 674 -41.46 3.74 5.94
CA GLU A 674 -41.18 4.68 7.04
C GLU A 674 -41.64 4.14 8.40
N ARG A 675 -42.84 3.54 8.47
CA ARG A 675 -43.33 2.85 9.68
C ARG A 675 -42.43 1.67 10.09
N ARG A 676 -41.70 1.09 9.14
CA ARG A 676 -40.68 0.04 9.36
C ARG A 676 -39.27 0.59 9.54
N ARG A 677 -39.07 1.93 9.50
CA ARG A 677 -37.77 2.63 9.42
C ARG A 677 -36.85 2.14 8.29
N ALA A 678 -37.42 1.53 7.25
CA ALA A 678 -36.69 1.07 6.08
C ALA A 678 -36.53 2.23 5.09
N PHE A 679 -35.35 2.35 4.47
CA PHE A 679 -35.05 3.33 3.44
C PHE A 679 -34.52 2.61 2.19
N ASP A 680 -35.03 2.97 1.02
CA ASP A 680 -34.48 2.56 -0.26
C ASP A 680 -34.31 3.80 -1.16
N PRO A 681 -33.12 4.05 -1.74
CA PRO A 681 -32.86 5.28 -2.49
C PRO A 681 -33.62 5.37 -3.83
N THR A 682 -33.99 4.24 -4.44
CA THR A 682 -34.83 4.20 -5.66
C THR A 682 -36.25 4.62 -5.34
N VAL A 683 -36.76 4.17 -4.20
CA VAL A 683 -38.10 4.48 -3.68
C VAL A 683 -38.17 5.94 -3.17
N TRP A 684 -37.19 6.39 -2.39
CA TRP A 684 -37.16 7.75 -1.82
C TRP A 684 -36.93 8.85 -2.85
N GLY A 685 -36.29 8.55 -3.99
CA GLY A 685 -36.11 9.51 -5.09
C GLY A 685 -37.43 10.11 -5.60
N TYR A 686 -38.55 9.40 -5.45
CA TYR A 686 -39.89 9.91 -5.79
C TYR A 686 -40.37 11.06 -4.89
N ALA A 687 -39.71 11.35 -3.75
CA ALA A 687 -40.01 12.54 -2.94
C ALA A 687 -39.83 13.86 -3.72
N LEU A 688 -38.92 13.88 -4.70
CA LEU A 688 -38.71 15.00 -5.61
C LEU A 688 -39.91 15.23 -6.53
N LEU A 689 -40.51 14.15 -7.06
CA LEU A 689 -41.69 14.21 -7.94
C LEU A 689 -42.91 14.80 -7.22
N HIS A 690 -43.03 14.55 -5.91
CA HIS A 690 -44.18 14.96 -5.10
C HIS A 690 -43.95 16.23 -4.26
N HIS A 691 -42.80 16.89 -4.44
CA HIS A 691 -42.37 18.12 -3.75
C HIS A 691 -42.36 18.04 -2.21
N ASP A 692 -42.07 16.86 -1.65
CA ASP A 692 -42.02 16.64 -0.20
C ASP A 692 -40.71 17.19 0.39
N ARG A 693 -40.74 18.38 0.99
CA ARG A 693 -39.53 19.06 1.51
C ARG A 693 -38.79 18.27 2.60
N VAL A 694 -39.50 17.48 3.42
CA VAL A 694 -38.89 16.75 4.54
C VAL A 694 -38.20 15.50 4.03
N ARG A 695 -38.92 14.67 3.27
CA ARG A 695 -38.34 13.46 2.64
C ARG A 695 -37.27 13.80 1.62
N THR A 696 -37.43 14.93 0.90
CA THR A 696 -36.39 15.47 0.03
C THR A 696 -35.13 15.83 0.81
N ARG A 697 -35.21 16.55 1.95
CA ARG A 697 -34.00 16.85 2.76
C ARG A 697 -33.28 15.58 3.25
N ALA A 698 -34.02 14.55 3.61
CA ALA A 698 -33.46 13.25 3.99
C ALA A 698 -32.77 12.56 2.80
N PHE A 699 -33.47 12.42 1.67
CA PHE A 699 -32.92 11.85 0.43
C PHE A 699 -31.67 12.61 -0.05
N LEU A 700 -31.74 13.95 -0.11
CA LEU A 700 -30.64 14.82 -0.55
C LEU A 700 -29.37 14.62 0.29
N ARG A 701 -29.48 14.43 1.61
CA ARG A 701 -28.32 14.11 2.46
C ARG A 701 -27.73 12.73 2.15
N THR A 702 -28.56 11.73 1.87
CA THR A 702 -28.08 10.39 1.46
C THR A 702 -27.48 10.33 0.06
N ILE A 703 -27.76 11.33 -0.79
CA ILE A 703 -27.14 11.48 -2.12
C ILE A 703 -26.22 12.71 -2.19
N GLY A 704 -25.63 13.14 -1.06
CA GLY A 704 -24.84 14.36 -0.94
C GLY A 704 -23.75 14.49 -2.02
N ASP A 705 -23.06 13.38 -2.33
CA ASP A 705 -22.03 13.30 -3.37
C ASP A 705 -22.54 13.68 -4.78
N ARG A 706 -23.82 13.45 -5.05
CA ARG A 706 -24.47 13.86 -6.32
C ARG A 706 -24.85 15.34 -6.32
N LEU A 707 -25.01 15.96 -5.15
CA LEU A 707 -25.36 17.39 -5.01
C LEU A 707 -24.16 18.31 -5.07
N LEU A 708 -22.94 17.78 -4.96
CA LEU A 708 -21.72 18.50 -5.30
C LEU A 708 -21.73 19.05 -6.75
N GLN A 709 -22.55 18.48 -7.63
CA GLN A 709 -22.80 19.02 -8.98
C GLN A 709 -23.48 20.40 -8.97
N ALA A 710 -24.17 20.78 -7.89
CA ALA A 710 -24.78 22.09 -7.71
C ALA A 710 -23.81 23.11 -7.05
N GLY A 711 -22.62 22.67 -6.66
CA GLY A 711 -21.60 23.46 -5.98
C GLY A 711 -20.98 22.66 -4.82
N PRO A 712 -19.67 22.81 -4.56
CA PRO A 712 -18.98 22.12 -3.45
C PRO A 712 -19.38 22.63 -2.07
N ILE A 713 -20.06 23.78 -1.96
CA ILE A 713 -20.61 24.30 -0.69
C ILE A 713 -22.03 24.78 -0.93
N VAL A 714 -22.97 24.37 -0.07
CA VAL A 714 -24.36 24.80 -0.10
C VAL A 714 -24.82 25.14 1.33
N GLU A 715 -24.47 26.34 1.79
CA GLU A 715 -24.69 26.84 3.16
C GLU A 715 -26.15 26.62 3.63
N ALA A 716 -27.13 26.83 2.76
CA ALA A 716 -28.56 26.70 3.05
C ALA A 716 -29.01 25.29 3.50
N PHE A 717 -28.21 24.24 3.23
CA PHE A 717 -28.49 22.87 3.64
C PHE A 717 -27.45 22.29 4.61
N GLY A 718 -26.38 23.05 4.91
CA GLY A 718 -25.23 22.60 5.70
C GLY A 718 -24.43 21.53 4.94
N ILE A 719 -24.02 21.85 3.72
CA ILE A 719 -23.19 20.98 2.85
C ILE A 719 -21.87 21.71 2.62
N ASP A 720 -20.75 21.09 3.00
CA ASP A 720 -19.38 21.55 2.74
C ASP A 720 -18.57 20.35 2.24
N ALA A 721 -17.91 20.49 1.08
CA ALA A 721 -17.19 19.39 0.45
C ALA A 721 -15.97 18.90 1.26
N GLU A 722 -15.27 19.73 2.04
CA GLU A 722 -14.15 19.27 2.85
C GLU A 722 -14.67 18.52 4.09
N GLU A 723 -15.76 18.99 4.70
CA GLU A 723 -16.43 18.28 5.79
C GLU A 723 -17.04 16.94 5.35
N LEU A 724 -17.59 16.87 4.13
CA LEU A 724 -18.08 15.62 3.52
C LEU A 724 -16.97 14.76 2.92
N GLY A 725 -15.72 15.22 2.95
CA GLY A 725 -14.55 14.54 2.39
C GLY A 725 -14.41 14.61 0.88
N ALA A 726 -15.40 15.15 0.16
CA ALA A 726 -15.43 15.33 -1.28
C ALA A 726 -14.34 16.29 -1.84
N TYR A 727 -13.85 17.21 -1.00
CA TYR A 727 -12.66 18.01 -1.25
C TYR A 727 -11.57 17.62 -0.25
N GLU A 728 -10.33 17.56 -0.72
CA GLU A 728 -9.14 17.34 0.09
C GLU A 728 -8.03 18.28 -0.36
N HIS A 729 -7.19 18.73 0.56
CA HIS A 729 -6.00 19.52 0.26
C HIS A 729 -4.84 18.59 -0.13
N LEU A 730 -4.10 18.93 -1.18
CA LEU A 730 -3.00 18.12 -1.71
C LEU A 730 -1.71 18.95 -1.78
N GLU A 731 -0.62 18.46 -1.19
CA GLU A 731 0.72 19.01 -1.41
C GLU A 731 1.35 18.41 -2.68
N TYR A 732 2.21 19.19 -3.35
CA TYR A 732 2.91 18.78 -4.57
C TYR A 732 4.43 18.89 -4.36
N ALA A 733 5.15 17.76 -4.40
CA ALA A 733 6.61 17.77 -4.23
C ALA A 733 7.31 16.61 -4.98
N PRO A 734 8.54 16.81 -5.49
CA PRO A 734 9.12 18.12 -5.81
C PRO A 734 8.32 18.77 -6.96
N LEU A 735 8.01 20.06 -6.87
CA LEU A 735 7.51 20.84 -8.01
C LEU A 735 8.51 21.96 -8.32
N ILE A 736 8.98 21.99 -9.57
CA ILE A 736 9.92 22.99 -10.07
C ILE A 736 9.27 23.65 -11.29
N ASN A 737 8.97 24.94 -11.22
CA ASN A 737 8.34 25.65 -12.32
C ASN A 737 9.36 25.99 -13.41
N ALA A 738 9.03 25.70 -14.67
CA ALA A 738 9.88 26.09 -15.80
C ALA A 738 9.87 27.62 -16.06
N ARG A 739 8.90 28.35 -15.51
CA ARG A 739 8.70 29.80 -15.67
C ARG A 739 7.99 30.38 -14.44
N ALA A 740 8.60 31.38 -13.79
CA ALA A 740 7.98 32.16 -12.71
C ALA A 740 7.21 33.42 -13.20
N HIS A 741 7.36 33.78 -14.48
CA HIS A 741 6.73 34.98 -15.07
C HIS A 741 5.75 34.62 -16.19
N ARG A 742 4.71 35.44 -16.34
CA ARG A 742 3.63 35.28 -17.32
C ARG A 742 4.18 35.28 -18.75
N LEU A 743 3.87 34.24 -19.53
CA LEU A 743 4.16 34.17 -20.95
C LEU A 743 2.90 34.52 -21.76
N GLY A 744 2.85 35.75 -22.29
CA GLY A 744 1.74 36.22 -23.12
C GLY A 744 0.48 36.63 -22.34
N GLY A 745 -0.68 36.52 -23.00
CA GLY A 745 -1.95 37.12 -22.56
C GLY A 745 -2.63 36.44 -21.36
N THR A 746 -2.16 35.30 -20.86
CA THR A 746 -2.78 34.55 -19.75
C THR A 746 -1.71 33.94 -18.83
N LEU A 747 -2.06 33.72 -17.57
CA LEU A 747 -1.21 32.99 -16.62
C LEU A 747 -1.60 31.51 -16.70
N ARG A 748 -0.64 30.62 -16.98
CA ARG A 748 -0.86 29.17 -17.14
C ARG A 748 0.02 28.40 -16.17
N ILE A 749 -0.59 27.54 -15.36
CA ILE A 749 0.09 26.51 -14.58
C ILE A 749 0.47 25.38 -15.55
N LEU A 750 1.74 24.94 -15.53
CA LEU A 750 2.26 23.95 -16.48
C LEU A 750 2.15 22.49 -15.99
N ASN A 751 2.04 22.26 -14.68
CA ASN A 751 1.72 20.95 -14.13
C ASN A 751 0.20 20.77 -14.14
N ASP A 752 -0.31 19.85 -14.94
CA ASP A 752 -1.75 19.69 -15.15
C ASP A 752 -2.50 19.18 -13.90
N GLY A 753 -1.88 18.33 -13.09
CA GLY A 753 -2.45 17.82 -11.83
C GLY A 753 -2.64 18.92 -10.80
N PHE A 754 -1.56 19.66 -10.50
CA PHE A 754 -1.63 20.85 -9.65
C PHE A 754 -2.56 21.92 -10.24
N GLY A 755 -2.55 22.11 -11.56
CA GLY A 755 -3.45 23.02 -12.25
C GLY A 755 -4.94 22.61 -12.16
N ALA A 756 -5.25 21.31 -12.03
CA ALA A 756 -6.59 20.83 -11.73
C ALA A 756 -6.98 21.04 -10.27
N GLN A 757 -6.08 20.71 -9.33
CA GLN A 757 -6.32 20.89 -7.91
C GLN A 757 -6.47 22.36 -7.50
N TYR A 758 -5.64 23.26 -8.05
CA TYR A 758 -5.78 24.70 -7.80
C TYR A 758 -7.12 25.24 -8.31
N ARG A 759 -7.64 24.73 -9.44
CA ARG A 759 -8.99 25.06 -9.93
C ARG A 759 -10.09 24.51 -9.00
N ARG A 760 -10.00 23.27 -8.53
CA ARG A 760 -10.93 22.69 -7.53
C ARG A 760 -10.95 23.51 -6.24
N PHE A 761 -9.78 23.95 -5.78
CA PHE A 761 -9.65 24.81 -4.61
C PHE A 761 -10.29 26.19 -4.82
N LEU A 762 -10.05 26.84 -5.96
CA LEU A 762 -10.70 28.11 -6.26
C LEU A 762 -12.22 27.96 -6.35
N ASP A 763 -12.71 26.92 -7.02
CA ASP A 763 -14.14 26.62 -7.09
C ASP A 763 -14.75 26.45 -5.68
N TYR A 764 -14.13 25.61 -4.84
CA TYR A 764 -14.49 25.43 -3.43
C TYR A 764 -14.56 26.75 -2.65
N VAL A 765 -13.52 27.58 -2.68
CA VAL A 765 -13.49 28.84 -1.93
C VAL A 765 -14.49 29.86 -2.49
N THR A 766 -14.76 29.88 -3.80
CA THR A 766 -15.75 30.81 -4.39
C THR A 766 -17.20 30.50 -4.01
N HIS A 767 -17.49 29.29 -3.54
CA HIS A 767 -18.80 28.92 -3.01
C HIS A 767 -18.97 29.25 -1.51
N ARG A 768 -17.92 29.73 -0.82
CA ARG A 768 -18.05 30.31 0.53
C ARG A 768 -18.52 31.77 0.45
N SER A 769 -19.39 32.17 1.37
CA SER A 769 -19.72 33.59 1.60
C SER A 769 -18.49 34.47 1.92
N ARG A 770 -17.44 33.88 2.53
CA ARG A 770 -16.10 34.47 2.68
C ARG A 770 -15.04 33.36 2.89
N PRO A 771 -13.77 33.54 2.45
CA PRO A 771 -12.70 32.60 2.79
C PRO A 771 -12.42 32.55 4.30
N SER A 772 -12.14 31.34 4.81
CA SER A 772 -11.62 31.10 6.16
C SER A 772 -10.11 31.40 6.27
N ASN A 773 -9.54 31.31 7.48
CA ASN A 773 -8.09 31.45 7.65
C ASN A 773 -7.33 30.25 7.05
N GLU A 774 -7.93 29.06 7.13
CA GLU A 774 -7.47 27.81 6.53
C GLU A 774 -7.47 27.87 4.99
N ASP A 775 -8.48 28.52 4.40
CA ASP A 775 -8.52 28.80 2.96
C ASP A 775 -7.42 29.80 2.56
N LEU A 776 -7.21 30.86 3.34
CA LEU A 776 -6.18 31.86 3.07
C LEU A 776 -4.77 31.28 3.22
N LEU A 777 -4.56 30.36 4.17
CA LEU A 777 -3.31 29.63 4.34
C LEU A 777 -3.07 28.64 3.19
N ALA A 778 -4.09 27.87 2.78
CA ALA A 778 -4.04 27.00 1.60
C ALA A 778 -3.73 27.79 0.31
N ALA A 779 -4.40 28.94 0.12
CA ALA A 779 -4.15 29.83 -1.00
C ALA A 779 -2.70 30.34 -0.98
N SER A 780 -2.17 30.70 0.19
CA SER A 780 -0.78 31.17 0.34
C SER A 780 0.23 30.07 -0.02
N ALA A 781 -0.02 28.82 0.38
CA ALA A 781 0.79 27.67 -0.02
C ALA A 781 0.73 27.41 -1.53
N TYR A 782 -0.46 27.36 -2.12
CA TYR A 782 -0.63 27.15 -3.57
C TYR A 782 -0.07 28.31 -4.42
N LEU A 783 -0.11 29.55 -3.94
CA LEU A 783 0.52 30.70 -4.59
C LEU A 783 2.05 30.62 -4.51
N LEU A 784 2.61 30.09 -3.42
CA LEU A 784 4.06 29.91 -3.28
C LEU A 784 4.57 28.83 -4.24
N VAL A 785 3.83 27.74 -4.37
CA VAL A 785 4.09 26.66 -5.34
C VAL A 785 4.02 27.15 -6.81
N GLN A 786 3.47 28.36 -7.06
CA GLN A 786 3.45 29.04 -8.37
C GLN A 786 4.54 30.13 -8.52
N ASP A 787 5.46 30.29 -7.57
CA ASP A 787 6.43 31.40 -7.49
C ASP A 787 5.81 32.82 -7.43
N ARG A 788 4.53 32.93 -7.05
CA ARG A 788 3.76 34.21 -7.04
C ARG A 788 4.00 35.02 -5.76
N HIS A 789 5.27 35.29 -5.44
CA HIS A 789 5.73 35.81 -4.15
C HIS A 789 4.95 37.02 -3.61
N ALA A 790 4.67 38.02 -4.43
CA ALA A 790 3.93 39.22 -4.01
C ALA A 790 2.50 38.89 -3.54
N GLU A 791 1.85 37.90 -4.16
CA GLU A 791 0.50 37.47 -3.84
C GLU A 791 0.49 36.55 -2.61
N VAL A 792 1.54 35.74 -2.41
CA VAL A 792 1.76 34.99 -1.17
C VAL A 792 1.86 35.94 0.01
N ILE A 793 2.70 36.98 -0.08
CA ILE A 793 2.89 37.99 0.97
C ILE A 793 1.54 38.66 1.31
N ALA A 794 0.80 39.11 0.31
CA ALA A 794 -0.50 39.78 0.50
C ALA A 794 -1.59 38.84 1.05
N THR A 795 -1.58 37.56 0.67
CA THR A 795 -2.59 36.58 1.14
C THR A 795 -2.28 36.12 2.57
N LEU A 796 -1.02 35.79 2.86
CA LEU A 796 -0.60 35.32 4.19
C LEU A 796 -0.77 36.40 5.26
N ALA A 797 -0.56 37.68 4.91
CA ALA A 797 -0.82 38.82 5.81
C ALA A 797 -2.29 38.96 6.26
N ARG A 798 -3.23 38.26 5.61
CA ARG A 798 -4.65 38.24 5.98
C ARG A 798 -5.02 37.07 6.91
N VAL A 799 -4.10 36.13 7.14
CA VAL A 799 -4.31 34.96 8.02
C VAL A 799 -4.15 35.38 9.47
N ASP A 800 -5.19 35.20 10.31
CA ASP A 800 -5.00 35.25 11.76
C ASP A 800 -4.32 33.95 12.23
N ALA A 801 -3.00 34.03 12.35
CA ALA A 801 -2.14 32.93 12.80
C ALA A 801 -2.50 32.35 14.18
N LYS A 802 -3.33 33.01 15.01
CA LYS A 802 -3.81 32.45 16.28
C LYS A 802 -5.06 31.58 16.12
N SER A 803 -5.78 31.72 15.01
CA SER A 803 -7.02 31.00 14.72
C SER A 803 -6.81 29.72 13.91
N VAL A 804 -5.72 29.62 13.15
CA VAL A 804 -5.39 28.43 12.34
C VAL A 804 -4.96 27.24 13.19
N THR A 805 -5.43 26.05 12.81
CA THR A 805 -5.11 24.79 13.50
C THR A 805 -3.74 24.22 13.11
N ASP A 806 -3.33 24.41 11.87
CA ASP A 806 -2.06 24.00 11.25
C ASP A 806 -0.94 25.05 11.48
N ARG A 807 -0.78 25.42 12.75
CA ARG A 807 0.15 26.48 13.20
C ARG A 807 1.61 26.25 12.80
N MET A 808 2.05 24.99 12.74
CA MET A 808 3.40 24.61 12.32
C MET A 808 3.62 24.92 10.83
N GLN A 809 2.64 24.57 9.99
CA GLN A 809 2.63 24.80 8.54
C GLN A 809 2.57 26.31 8.25
N HIS A 810 1.73 27.05 8.99
CA HIS A 810 1.73 28.51 8.98
C HIS A 810 3.10 29.09 9.32
N ASP A 811 3.72 28.68 10.44
CA ASP A 811 4.99 29.26 10.89
C ASP A 811 6.16 28.90 9.96
N TYR A 812 6.14 27.73 9.31
CA TYR A 812 7.07 27.40 8.24
C TYR A 812 6.90 28.32 7.02
N LEU A 813 5.66 28.48 6.54
CA LEU A 813 5.36 29.34 5.39
C LEU A 813 5.71 30.81 5.68
N ALA A 814 5.37 31.30 6.87
CA ALA A 814 5.71 32.64 7.33
C ALA A 814 7.22 32.84 7.51
N ALA A 815 7.97 31.82 7.92
CA ALA A 815 9.43 31.87 7.98
C ALA A 815 10.06 31.95 6.58
N TYR A 816 9.56 31.15 5.62
CA TYR A 816 10.00 31.22 4.23
C TYR A 816 9.68 32.58 3.60
N VAL A 817 8.46 33.11 3.79
CA VAL A 817 8.07 34.45 3.32
C VAL A 817 8.91 35.54 3.99
N ALA A 818 9.27 35.40 5.26
CA ALA A 818 10.20 36.31 5.94
C ALA A 818 11.60 36.29 5.29
N CYS A 819 12.09 35.15 4.79
CA CYS A 819 13.32 35.11 3.98
C CYS A 819 13.16 35.88 2.65
N LEU A 820 12.04 35.71 1.93
CA LEU A 820 11.77 36.40 0.66
C LEU A 820 11.79 37.93 0.77
N VAL A 821 11.41 38.48 1.93
CA VAL A 821 11.40 39.94 2.20
C VAL A 821 12.60 40.42 3.03
N GLY A 822 13.62 39.57 3.24
CA GLY A 822 14.84 39.92 3.97
C GLY A 822 14.69 40.03 5.50
N ALA A 823 13.55 39.63 6.07
CA ALA A 823 13.28 39.65 7.51
C ALA A 823 13.88 38.42 8.24
N LEU A 824 15.19 38.18 8.04
CA LEU A 824 15.88 36.94 8.46
C LEU A 824 15.76 36.63 9.96
N GLY A 825 15.82 37.65 10.82
CA GLY A 825 15.62 37.47 12.27
C GLY A 825 14.23 36.91 12.62
N ARG A 826 13.19 37.33 11.88
CA ARG A 826 11.82 36.79 12.03
C ARG A 826 11.70 35.37 11.50
N ALA A 827 12.38 35.06 10.39
CA ALA A 827 12.46 33.70 9.87
C ALA A 827 13.10 32.74 10.89
N ARG A 828 14.24 33.16 11.48
CA ARG A 828 14.95 32.40 12.52
C ARG A 828 14.11 32.20 13.78
N GLU A 829 13.42 33.24 14.25
CA GLU A 829 12.51 33.17 15.40
C GLU A 829 11.35 32.18 15.17
N LEU A 830 10.76 32.18 13.97
CA LEU A 830 9.69 31.25 13.62
C LEU A 830 10.19 29.81 13.51
N ALA A 831 11.34 29.60 12.88
CA ALA A 831 11.90 28.26 12.67
C ALA A 831 12.42 27.61 13.97
N MET A 832 13.06 28.37 14.86
CA MET A 832 13.59 27.86 16.13
C MET A 832 12.51 27.25 17.04
N ARG A 833 11.25 27.70 16.96
CA ARG A 833 10.12 27.15 17.74
C ARG A 833 9.87 25.66 17.47
N TRP A 834 10.26 25.20 16.29
CA TRP A 834 9.95 23.87 15.76
C TRP A 834 11.20 23.00 15.57
N ARG A 835 12.35 23.45 16.09
CA ARG A 835 13.65 22.75 15.97
C ARG A 835 13.64 21.35 16.59
N GLU A 836 13.04 21.21 17.78
CA GLU A 836 13.03 19.94 18.53
C GLU A 836 11.82 19.05 18.16
N LEU A 837 11.28 19.18 16.94
CA LEU A 837 10.12 18.40 16.50
C LEU A 837 10.46 16.89 16.44
N PRO A 838 9.64 16.01 17.04
CA PRO A 838 9.94 14.59 17.11
C PRO A 838 9.77 13.88 15.76
N VAL A 839 8.99 14.46 14.83
CA VAL A 839 8.69 13.92 13.50
C VAL A 839 9.66 14.47 12.45
N ASP A 840 10.40 13.56 11.83
CA ASP A 840 11.52 13.88 10.95
C ASP A 840 11.12 14.74 9.74
N ARG A 841 10.01 14.41 9.04
CA ARG A 841 9.53 15.16 7.86
C ARG A 841 9.44 16.67 8.07
N TRP A 842 9.01 17.11 9.26
CA TRP A 842 8.88 18.54 9.58
C TRP A 842 10.11 19.10 10.27
N ARG A 843 10.75 18.34 11.19
CA ARG A 843 12.03 18.76 11.79
C ARG A 843 13.07 19.07 10.72
N GLN A 844 13.24 18.18 9.75
CA GLN A 844 14.20 18.33 8.66
C GLN A 844 13.93 19.57 7.79
N ARG A 845 12.65 19.94 7.57
CA ARG A 845 12.28 21.18 6.85
C ARG A 845 12.72 22.42 7.64
N PHE A 846 12.47 22.48 8.94
CA PHE A 846 12.91 23.61 9.78
C PHE A 846 14.43 23.65 9.97
N GLU A 847 15.09 22.51 10.13
CA GLU A 847 16.55 22.41 10.20
C GLU A 847 17.23 22.85 8.89
N ALA A 848 16.66 22.52 7.73
CA ALA A 848 17.16 22.98 6.44
C ALA A 848 17.00 24.51 6.29
N LEU A 849 15.87 25.07 6.72
CA LEU A 849 15.65 26.53 6.73
C LEU A 849 16.60 27.25 7.68
N LEU A 850 16.86 26.69 8.87
CA LEU A 850 17.86 27.20 9.81
C LEU A 850 19.28 27.10 9.25
N GLY A 851 19.62 26.01 8.56
CA GLY A 851 20.91 25.84 7.87
C GLY A 851 21.14 26.89 6.78
N MET A 852 20.12 27.21 5.99
CA MET A 852 20.16 28.29 5.00
C MET A 852 20.37 29.67 5.66
N LEU A 853 19.73 29.92 6.81
CA LEU A 853 19.94 31.16 7.57
C LEU A 853 21.35 31.23 8.17
N ASP A 854 21.92 30.12 8.65
CA ASP A 854 23.31 30.04 9.12
C ASP A 854 24.33 30.28 8.00
N GLU A 855 24.00 29.86 6.76
CA GLU A 855 24.82 30.12 5.57
C GLU A 855 24.80 31.61 5.18
N VAL A 856 23.62 32.23 5.15
CA VAL A 856 23.45 33.67 4.85
C VAL A 856 24.11 34.56 5.92
N ASP A 857 24.04 34.18 7.19
CA ASP A 857 24.71 34.89 8.29
C ASP A 857 26.25 34.68 8.29
N GLY A 858 26.80 33.83 7.40
CA GLY A 858 28.23 33.49 7.37
C GLY A 858 28.69 32.58 8.52
N ASN A 859 27.77 32.14 9.39
CA ASN A 859 28.03 31.21 10.49
C ASN A 859 28.37 29.79 9.99
N ARG A 860 28.07 29.49 8.71
CA ARG A 860 28.43 28.24 8.05
C ARG A 860 28.83 28.46 6.58
N PRO A 861 30.06 28.13 6.16
CA PRO A 861 30.52 28.36 4.79
C PRO A 861 30.14 27.26 3.78
N ALA A 862 29.29 26.29 4.16
CA ALA A 862 28.90 25.17 3.31
C ALA A 862 27.44 24.73 3.59
N PRO A 863 26.67 24.34 2.56
CA PRO A 863 25.29 23.88 2.71
C PRO A 863 25.16 22.71 3.70
N LEU A 864 24.09 22.73 4.49
CA LEU A 864 23.78 21.65 5.43
C LEU A 864 22.95 20.55 4.75
N VAL A 865 23.50 19.33 4.72
CA VAL A 865 22.72 18.11 4.45
C VAL A 865 22.07 17.62 5.74
N VAL A 866 20.77 17.85 5.86
CA VAL A 866 19.92 17.39 6.97
C VAL A 866 19.32 16.03 6.66
N ASP A 867 18.74 15.89 5.46
CA ASP A 867 18.20 14.64 4.95
C ASP A 867 19.19 14.04 3.94
N SER A 868 19.84 12.94 4.36
CA SER A 868 20.77 12.20 3.50
C SER A 868 20.07 11.52 2.31
N LYS A 869 18.73 11.43 2.28
CA LYS A 869 17.94 10.96 1.14
C LYS A 869 17.57 12.10 0.18
N SER A 870 17.74 13.37 0.57
CA SER A 870 17.39 14.55 -0.23
C SER A 870 18.39 14.79 -1.37
N ARG A 871 17.93 14.56 -2.61
CA ARG A 871 18.68 14.84 -3.85
C ARG A 871 19.14 16.29 -3.93
N ASP A 872 18.33 17.25 -3.50
CA ASP A 872 18.64 18.67 -3.63
C ASP A 872 19.71 19.12 -2.63
N GLN A 873 19.67 18.63 -1.38
CA GLN A 873 20.70 18.91 -0.39
C GLN A 873 22.05 18.28 -0.76
N GLN A 874 22.04 17.03 -1.25
CA GLN A 874 23.23 16.38 -1.81
C GLN A 874 23.84 17.20 -2.96
N GLN A 875 23.00 17.71 -3.88
CA GLN A 875 23.50 18.52 -5.00
C GLN A 875 24.01 19.88 -4.57
N ALA A 876 23.37 20.54 -3.60
CA ALA A 876 23.88 21.78 -3.04
C ALA A 876 25.27 21.58 -2.42
N GLU A 877 25.46 20.51 -1.65
CA GLU A 877 26.77 20.17 -1.07
C GLU A 877 27.84 19.88 -2.15
N LEU A 878 27.50 19.09 -3.17
CA LEU A 878 28.41 18.76 -4.26
C LEU A 878 28.77 19.99 -5.12
N ALA A 879 27.80 20.86 -5.39
CA ALA A 879 27.99 22.10 -6.13
C ALA A 879 28.84 23.12 -5.35
N ALA A 880 28.59 23.27 -4.04
CA ALA A 880 29.41 24.13 -3.17
C ALA A 880 30.87 23.65 -3.09
N LYS A 881 31.11 22.35 -3.24
CA LYS A 881 32.46 21.72 -3.28
C LYS A 881 33.04 21.60 -4.69
N GLN A 882 32.35 22.09 -5.72
CA GLN A 882 32.82 22.00 -7.10
C GLN A 882 34.03 22.93 -7.30
N PRO A 883 35.17 22.44 -7.84
CA PRO A 883 36.24 23.31 -8.30
C PRO A 883 35.73 24.28 -9.36
N ALA A 884 36.03 25.57 -9.19
CA ALA A 884 35.67 26.61 -10.13
C ALA A 884 36.79 27.66 -10.22
N PHE A 885 37.01 28.19 -11.41
CA PHE A 885 37.83 29.39 -11.60
C PHE A 885 37.28 30.27 -12.71
N ASP A 886 37.63 31.55 -12.72
CA ASP A 886 37.35 32.48 -13.81
C ASP A 886 38.57 33.37 -14.10
N LEU A 887 38.64 33.87 -15.34
CA LEU A 887 39.73 34.71 -15.83
C LEU A 887 39.21 36.09 -16.25
N GLN A 888 39.86 37.13 -15.74
CA GLN A 888 39.84 38.47 -16.32
C GLN A 888 41.25 38.84 -16.74
N VAL A 889 41.39 39.60 -17.82
CA VAL A 889 42.68 39.90 -18.43
C VAL A 889 42.71 41.36 -18.85
N ASP A 890 43.71 42.11 -18.40
CA ASP A 890 43.85 43.54 -18.61
C ASP A 890 45.34 43.93 -18.79
N ARG A 891 45.65 45.23 -18.86
CA ARG A 891 47.02 45.73 -19.07
C ARG A 891 48.00 45.36 -17.95
N ASP A 892 47.50 45.12 -16.74
CA ASP A 892 48.29 44.93 -15.52
C ASP A 892 48.49 43.42 -15.23
N GLY A 893 47.75 42.54 -15.91
CA GLY A 893 47.99 41.09 -15.90
C GLY A 893 46.73 40.24 -16.14
N VAL A 894 46.83 38.98 -15.67
CA VAL A 894 45.72 38.02 -15.60
C VAL A 894 45.21 37.99 -14.16
N LEU A 895 43.94 38.33 -13.95
CA LEU A 895 43.26 38.15 -12.67
C LEU A 895 42.56 36.78 -12.69
N VAL A 896 43.04 35.88 -11.84
CA VAL A 896 42.44 34.57 -11.60
C VAL A 896 41.57 34.67 -10.35
N ARG A 897 40.28 34.36 -10.49
CA ARG A 897 39.39 34.10 -9.35
C ARG A 897 39.21 32.61 -9.23
N SER A 898 39.42 32.01 -8.06
CA SER A 898 39.38 30.56 -7.91
C SER A 898 38.74 30.11 -6.60
N GLN A 899 38.08 28.95 -6.64
CA GLN A 899 37.45 28.30 -5.50
C GLN A 899 37.65 26.79 -5.63
N HIS A 900 38.14 26.14 -4.57
CA HIS A 900 38.45 24.69 -4.54
C HIS A 900 39.41 24.21 -5.66
N VAL A 901 40.30 25.08 -6.15
CA VAL A 901 41.34 24.77 -7.15
C VAL A 901 42.72 24.93 -6.49
N THR A 902 43.49 23.85 -6.37
CA THR A 902 44.82 23.86 -5.75
C THR A 902 45.96 24.12 -6.73
N ARG A 903 45.74 23.81 -8.02
CA ARG A 903 46.71 23.98 -9.11
C ARG A 903 46.01 24.41 -10.40
N LEU A 904 46.59 25.39 -11.08
CA LEU A 904 46.14 25.89 -12.38
C LEU A 904 47.37 26.07 -13.29
N GLU A 905 47.24 25.81 -14.58
CA GLU A 905 48.24 26.14 -15.60
C GLU A 905 47.70 27.29 -16.46
N LEU A 906 48.39 28.42 -16.50
CA LEU A 906 48.15 29.47 -17.48
C LEU A 906 49.03 29.22 -18.71
N ARG A 907 48.42 29.19 -19.89
CA ARG A 907 49.05 28.98 -21.19
C ARG A 907 48.82 30.21 -22.04
N TYR A 908 49.90 30.74 -22.63
CA TYR A 908 49.88 31.97 -23.39
C TYR A 908 50.24 31.67 -24.84
N PHE A 909 49.31 31.99 -25.75
CA PHE A 909 49.50 31.83 -27.19
C PHE A 909 49.63 33.23 -27.80
N GLU A 910 50.79 33.51 -28.40
CA GLU A 910 51.00 34.77 -29.13
C GLU A 910 50.15 34.78 -30.41
N MET A 911 49.51 35.91 -30.69
CA MET A 911 48.50 36.02 -31.75
C MET A 911 48.93 37.01 -32.83
N ASP A 912 49.14 36.51 -34.05
CA ASP A 912 49.09 37.34 -35.25
C ASP A 912 47.63 37.72 -35.52
N ILE A 913 47.27 38.91 -35.04
CA ILE A 913 45.91 39.43 -35.08
C ILE A 913 45.42 39.69 -36.51
N GLU A 914 46.29 40.05 -37.45
CA GLU A 914 45.88 40.35 -38.82
C GLU A 914 45.59 39.05 -39.58
N LEU A 915 46.46 38.05 -39.44
CA LEU A 915 46.25 36.74 -40.04
C LEU A 915 44.97 36.07 -39.49
N LEU A 916 44.73 36.17 -38.18
CA LEU A 916 43.52 35.61 -37.55
C LEU A 916 42.26 36.34 -38.01
N PHE A 917 42.24 37.68 -37.98
CA PHE A 917 41.11 38.48 -38.45
C PHE A 917 40.80 38.23 -39.94
N SER A 918 41.83 38.07 -40.78
CA SER A 918 41.64 37.81 -42.22
C SER A 918 41.05 36.42 -42.51
N ARG A 919 41.27 35.44 -41.63
CA ARG A 919 40.70 34.08 -41.75
C ARG A 919 39.34 33.95 -41.05
N GLN A 920 39.14 34.67 -39.94
CA GLN A 920 37.93 34.68 -39.13
C GLN A 920 37.74 36.08 -38.54
N PRO A 921 36.94 36.97 -39.16
CA PRO A 921 36.84 38.37 -38.70
C PRO A 921 36.07 38.54 -37.37
N PHE A 922 35.18 37.59 -37.04
CA PHE A 922 34.27 37.63 -35.89
C PHE A 922 34.75 36.70 -34.75
N VAL A 923 36.05 36.75 -34.39
CA VAL A 923 36.73 35.81 -33.45
C VAL A 923 36.12 35.79 -32.03
N ALA A 924 35.36 36.81 -31.64
CA ALA A 924 34.97 37.08 -30.25
C ALA A 924 34.20 35.95 -29.53
N SER A 925 33.73 34.92 -30.24
CA SER A 925 32.85 33.86 -29.73
C SER A 925 33.45 32.45 -29.59
N ASP A 926 34.59 32.09 -30.21
CA ASP A 926 35.11 30.70 -30.16
C ASP A 926 36.64 30.58 -30.02
N VAL A 927 37.14 30.96 -28.84
CA VAL A 927 38.57 30.90 -28.46
C VAL A 927 39.03 29.46 -28.11
N SER A 928 38.17 28.44 -28.28
CA SER A 928 38.48 27.05 -27.91
C SER A 928 39.53 26.37 -28.81
N ARG A 929 39.72 26.91 -30.03
CA ARG A 929 40.54 26.29 -31.09
C ARG A 929 42.05 26.52 -30.97
N PHE A 930 42.53 27.36 -30.04
CA PHE A 930 43.96 27.50 -29.76
C PHE A 930 44.59 26.24 -29.15
N SER A 931 43.76 25.24 -28.78
CA SER A 931 44.14 23.89 -28.35
C SER A 931 45.15 23.14 -29.25
N PHE A 932 45.27 23.51 -30.52
CA PHE A 932 46.10 22.79 -31.52
C PHE A 932 47.46 23.45 -31.80
N ILE A 933 47.80 24.53 -31.09
CA ILE A 933 49.07 25.26 -31.23
C ILE A 933 49.85 25.08 -29.92
N GLU A 934 51.18 25.05 -29.97
CA GLU A 934 51.99 25.00 -28.74
C GLU A 934 52.01 26.37 -28.03
N PRO A 935 51.82 26.47 -26.70
CA PRO A 935 51.88 27.75 -26.00
C PRO A 935 53.30 28.30 -25.96
N GLY A 936 53.49 29.53 -26.40
CA GLY A 936 54.79 30.23 -26.38
C GLY A 936 55.28 30.57 -24.97
N HIS A 937 54.38 30.60 -23.98
CA HIS A 937 54.72 30.68 -22.56
C HIS A 937 53.72 29.89 -21.72
N ARG A 938 54.17 29.38 -20.57
CA ARG A 938 53.35 28.61 -19.62
C ARG A 938 53.74 29.03 -18.19
N GLU A 939 52.75 29.23 -17.33
CA GLU A 939 52.94 29.56 -15.92
C GLU A 939 52.11 28.62 -15.04
N GLN A 940 52.75 28.05 -14.03
CA GLN A 940 52.11 27.10 -13.12
C GLN A 940 51.76 27.80 -11.81
N LEU A 941 50.46 27.92 -11.52
CA LEU A 941 49.96 28.43 -10.25
C LEU A 941 49.66 27.26 -9.31
N THR A 942 50.10 27.39 -8.06
CA THR A 942 49.85 26.45 -6.96
C THR A 942 49.47 27.24 -5.72
N GLU A 943 48.66 26.64 -4.82
CA GLU A 943 48.19 27.30 -3.59
C GLU A 943 47.44 28.62 -3.90
N LEU A 944 46.55 28.58 -4.90
CA LEU A 944 45.87 29.78 -5.39
C LEU A 944 45.03 30.45 -4.31
N ALA A 945 45.17 31.78 -4.23
CA ALA A 945 44.25 32.61 -3.45
C ALA A 945 42.87 32.70 -4.14
N ALA A 946 41.84 33.07 -3.37
CA ALA A 946 40.48 33.27 -3.89
C ALA A 946 40.43 34.30 -5.03
N GLU A 947 41.27 35.33 -4.95
CA GLU A 947 41.61 36.22 -6.05
C GLU A 947 43.15 36.39 -6.09
N GLN A 948 43.76 36.10 -7.24
CA GLN A 948 45.20 36.18 -7.47
C GLN A 948 45.49 36.87 -8.80
N ARG A 949 46.36 37.88 -8.80
CA ARG A 949 46.79 38.58 -10.01
C ARG A 949 48.18 38.12 -10.44
N VAL A 950 48.27 37.65 -11.67
CA VAL A 950 49.49 37.19 -12.33
C VAL A 950 49.96 38.28 -13.30
N PRO A 951 51.10 38.95 -13.04
CA PRO A 951 51.57 40.05 -13.89
C PRO A 951 52.12 39.53 -15.22
N TRP A 952 52.06 40.35 -16.27
CA TRP A 952 52.61 39.97 -17.58
C TRP A 952 54.13 39.70 -17.52
N ALA A 953 54.51 38.48 -17.88
CA ALA A 953 55.89 38.09 -18.15
C ALA A 953 56.54 39.03 -19.18
N ALA A 954 57.81 39.37 -19.00
CA ALA A 954 58.47 40.42 -19.77
C ALA A 954 58.43 40.18 -21.30
N ALA A 955 58.47 38.93 -21.75
CA ALA A 955 58.41 38.54 -23.16
C ALA A 955 57.02 38.72 -23.82
N LEU A 956 55.95 38.82 -23.02
CA LEU A 956 54.56 38.94 -23.49
C LEU A 956 54.03 40.37 -23.45
N ARG A 957 54.74 41.31 -22.81
CA ARG A 957 54.32 42.72 -22.71
C ARG A 957 54.29 43.36 -24.09
N GLY A 958 53.18 44.00 -24.43
CA GLY A 958 52.99 44.62 -25.75
C GLY A 958 52.61 43.63 -26.87
N LYS A 959 52.38 42.35 -26.56
CA LYS A 959 51.92 41.35 -27.54
C LYS A 959 50.45 41.02 -27.37
N ASN A 960 49.74 40.84 -28.48
CA ASN A 960 48.41 40.25 -28.48
C ASN A 960 48.54 38.77 -28.09
N VAL A 961 47.84 38.35 -27.04
CA VAL A 961 47.95 36.99 -26.50
C VAL A 961 46.59 36.41 -26.14
N VAL A 962 46.41 35.12 -26.42
CA VAL A 962 45.33 34.33 -25.82
C VAL A 962 45.85 33.71 -24.55
N VAL A 963 45.18 33.99 -23.43
CA VAL A 963 45.44 33.35 -22.13
C VAL A 963 44.42 32.24 -21.95
N GLU A 964 44.88 31.01 -21.89
CA GLU A 964 44.10 29.86 -21.44
C GLU A 964 44.50 29.47 -20.02
N ALA A 965 43.51 29.18 -19.17
CA ALA A 965 43.73 28.48 -17.90
C ALA A 965 43.19 27.06 -17.98
N VAL A 966 44.01 26.10 -17.53
CA VAL A 966 43.69 24.67 -17.47
C VAL A 966 43.89 24.16 -16.05
N GLY A 967 42.86 23.50 -15.48
CA GLY A 967 42.95 22.90 -14.15
C GLY A 967 41.63 22.28 -13.72
N ALA A 968 41.68 21.29 -12.81
CA ALA A 968 40.50 20.60 -12.26
C ALA A 968 39.48 20.14 -13.34
N GLY A 969 39.96 19.60 -14.46
CA GLY A 969 39.12 19.18 -15.60
C GLY A 969 38.44 20.29 -16.41
N MET A 970 38.67 21.58 -16.10
CA MET A 970 38.10 22.73 -16.79
C MET A 970 39.14 23.48 -17.63
N ARG A 971 38.66 24.20 -18.65
CA ARG A 971 39.43 25.12 -19.49
C ARG A 971 38.66 26.42 -19.69
N LYS A 972 39.33 27.56 -19.56
CA LYS A 972 38.79 28.88 -19.94
C LYS A 972 39.84 29.68 -20.69
N ALA A 973 39.45 30.35 -21.76
CA ALA A 973 40.33 31.21 -22.53
C ALA A 973 39.80 32.66 -22.61
N LYS A 974 40.73 33.62 -22.63
CA LYS A 974 40.46 35.06 -22.79
C LYS A 974 41.52 35.67 -23.72
N VAL A 975 41.10 36.59 -24.59
CA VAL A 975 42.00 37.31 -25.48
C VAL A 975 42.44 38.62 -24.82
N HIS A 976 43.73 38.90 -24.83
CA HIS A 976 44.31 40.19 -24.50
C HIS A 976 44.81 40.86 -25.78
N TYR A 977 44.27 42.05 -26.07
CA TYR A 977 44.80 42.93 -27.08
C TYR A 977 45.76 43.92 -26.41
N ALA A 978 47.06 43.76 -26.64
CA ALA A 978 48.05 44.69 -26.13
C ALA A 978 48.19 45.85 -27.12
N ASN A 979 47.48 46.94 -26.82
CA ASN A 979 47.50 48.15 -27.63
C ASN A 979 47.39 49.40 -26.74
N ASP A 980 47.80 50.52 -27.33
CA ASP A 980 47.61 51.87 -26.82
C ASP A 980 46.67 52.62 -27.79
N LEU A 981 45.58 51.96 -28.19
CA LEU A 981 44.56 52.50 -29.10
C LEU A 981 43.32 52.93 -28.33
N ALA A 982 42.94 54.20 -28.47
CA ALA A 982 41.62 54.71 -28.15
C ALA A 982 40.81 54.84 -29.45
N THR A 983 39.88 53.91 -29.67
CA THR A 983 39.02 53.89 -30.85
C THR A 983 37.60 54.39 -30.53
N ASN A 984 37.11 55.37 -31.29
CA ASN A 984 35.72 55.85 -31.19
C ASN A 984 34.95 55.44 -32.45
N LEU A 985 33.90 54.62 -32.27
CA LEU A 985 33.10 54.07 -33.36
C LEU A 985 31.80 54.89 -33.54
N ALA A 986 31.81 55.80 -34.52
CA ALA A 986 30.64 56.56 -34.95
C ALA A 986 29.72 55.69 -35.82
N HIS A 987 29.18 54.62 -35.23
CA HIS A 987 28.50 53.53 -35.94
C HIS A 987 27.30 53.97 -36.80
N GLN A 988 26.54 54.98 -36.34
CA GLN A 988 25.44 55.58 -37.10
C GLN A 988 25.87 56.29 -38.38
N TYR A 989 27.17 56.58 -38.54
CA TYR A 989 27.75 57.28 -39.69
C TYR A 989 28.83 56.46 -40.42
N GLY A 990 29.03 55.19 -40.06
CA GLY A 990 29.96 54.30 -40.77
C GLY A 990 31.44 54.65 -40.60
N GLN A 991 31.81 55.39 -39.56
CA GLN A 991 33.16 55.90 -39.36
C GLN A 991 33.78 55.44 -38.04
N VAL A 992 35.10 55.20 -38.06
CA VAL A 992 35.90 54.94 -36.86
C VAL A 992 36.99 55.99 -36.76
N ARG A 993 37.20 56.53 -35.55
CA ARG A 993 38.34 57.37 -35.21
C ARG A 993 39.33 56.57 -34.38
N VAL A 994 40.61 56.71 -34.70
CA VAL A 994 41.73 56.07 -34.02
C VAL A 994 42.64 57.14 -33.42
N GLN A 995 42.84 57.06 -32.12
CA GLN A 995 43.72 57.92 -31.33
C GLN A 995 44.63 57.03 -30.48
N ARG A 996 45.75 57.57 -30.02
CA ARG A 996 46.60 56.92 -29.02
C ARG A 996 45.96 57.08 -27.64
N GLY A 997 45.90 56.01 -26.86
CA GLY A 997 45.28 56.00 -25.54
C GLY A 997 46.01 56.87 -24.52
N SER A 998 47.34 56.83 -24.52
CA SER A 998 48.19 57.49 -23.52
C SER A 998 48.17 59.02 -23.57
N ASP A 999 48.06 59.61 -24.77
CA ASP A 999 48.21 61.05 -25.01
C ASP A 999 47.06 61.67 -25.82
N THR A 1000 46.05 60.87 -26.18
CA THR A 1000 44.87 61.24 -26.99
C THR A 1000 45.18 61.74 -28.41
N ARG A 1001 46.43 61.66 -28.88
CA ARG A 1001 46.81 62.15 -30.21
C ARG A 1001 46.14 61.32 -31.30
N ALA A 1002 45.66 61.97 -32.36
CA ALA A 1002 45.17 61.26 -33.54
C ALA A 1002 46.28 60.39 -34.14
N LEU A 1003 45.93 59.16 -34.54
CA LEU A 1003 46.86 58.24 -35.21
C LEU A 1003 46.54 58.23 -36.72
N PRO A 1004 47.30 58.98 -37.54
CA PRO A 1004 47.14 58.96 -38.99
C PRO A 1004 47.81 57.74 -39.61
N ALA A 1005 47.47 57.43 -40.85
CA ALA A 1005 48.04 56.31 -41.61
C ALA A 1005 47.97 54.95 -40.87
N THR A 1006 46.99 54.77 -39.98
CA THR A 1006 46.75 53.52 -39.25
C THR A 1006 45.89 52.62 -40.11
N TYR A 1007 46.31 51.37 -40.30
CA TYR A 1007 45.61 50.43 -41.16
C TYR A 1007 44.28 50.01 -40.54
N VAL A 1008 43.22 50.00 -41.35
CA VAL A 1008 41.89 49.54 -40.96
C VAL A 1008 41.38 48.54 -42.00
N LYS A 1009 41.01 47.34 -41.55
CA LYS A 1009 40.53 46.24 -42.39
C LYS A 1009 39.13 45.84 -41.96
N VAL A 1010 38.21 45.71 -42.91
CA VAL A 1010 36.78 45.56 -42.67
C VAL A 1010 36.25 44.34 -43.39
N TYR A 1011 35.53 43.49 -42.66
CA TYR A 1011 34.73 42.40 -43.21
C TYR A 1011 33.26 42.62 -42.87
N ALA A 1012 32.39 42.17 -43.76
CA ALA A 1012 30.95 42.18 -43.57
C ALA A 1012 30.43 40.75 -43.44
N ARG A 1013 29.54 40.52 -42.47
CA ARG A 1013 28.62 39.39 -42.48
C ARG A 1013 27.35 39.84 -43.19
N LYS A 1014 26.99 39.15 -44.27
CA LYS A 1014 25.77 39.43 -45.04
C LYS A 1014 24.55 38.74 -44.42
N HIS A 1015 23.36 39.25 -44.67
CA HIS A 1015 22.10 38.59 -44.34
C HIS A 1015 22.05 37.20 -45.00
N GLY A 1016 22.15 36.14 -44.18
CA GLY A 1016 22.39 34.76 -44.63
C GLY A 1016 23.70 34.14 -44.10
N GLY A 1017 24.51 34.89 -43.35
CA GLY A 1017 25.65 34.37 -42.59
C GLY A 1017 26.98 34.29 -43.36
N ALA A 1018 26.97 34.53 -44.68
CA ALA A 1018 28.19 34.61 -45.47
C ALA A 1018 29.08 35.77 -45.00
N VAL A 1019 30.35 35.49 -44.74
CA VAL A 1019 31.35 36.49 -44.33
C VAL A 1019 32.31 36.75 -45.48
N ALA A 1020 32.44 38.02 -45.88
CA ALA A 1020 33.32 38.44 -46.97
C ALA A 1020 34.14 39.67 -46.57
N PHE A 1021 35.31 39.82 -47.20
CA PHE A 1021 36.07 41.06 -47.14
C PHE A 1021 35.21 42.19 -47.74
N TYR A 1022 35.18 43.34 -47.08
CA TYR A 1022 34.34 44.46 -47.48
C TYR A 1022 35.17 45.64 -47.97
N LYS A 1023 36.13 46.09 -47.17
CA LYS A 1023 36.95 47.27 -47.44
C LYS A 1023 38.19 47.28 -46.56
N ASP A 1024 39.26 47.91 -47.01
CA ASP A 1024 40.36 48.32 -46.14
C ASP A 1024 40.91 49.70 -46.55
N GLY A 1025 41.91 50.16 -45.81
CA GLY A 1025 42.62 51.39 -46.07
C GLY A 1025 43.26 51.95 -44.82
N TYR A 1026 43.49 53.26 -44.79
CA TYR A 1026 44.25 53.92 -43.73
C TYR A 1026 43.52 55.14 -43.19
N THR A 1027 43.70 55.44 -41.91
CA THR A 1027 43.16 56.65 -41.28
C THR A 1027 43.77 57.94 -41.85
N ASP A 1028 42.96 58.99 -41.93
CA ASP A 1028 43.40 60.32 -42.35
C ASP A 1028 44.28 61.04 -41.29
N LEU A 1029 44.74 62.25 -41.59
CA LEU A 1029 45.54 63.09 -40.67
C LEU A 1029 44.86 63.38 -39.30
N ARG A 1030 43.55 63.13 -39.17
CA ARG A 1030 42.73 63.37 -37.97
C ARG A 1030 42.39 62.07 -37.24
N GLY A 1031 42.87 60.94 -37.75
CA GLY A 1031 42.64 59.59 -37.24
C GLY A 1031 41.35 58.93 -37.73
N TRP A 1032 40.65 59.49 -38.71
CA TRP A 1032 39.36 58.97 -39.18
C TRP A 1032 39.48 58.02 -40.36
N PHE A 1033 38.65 56.96 -40.36
CA PHE A 1033 38.44 56.05 -41.49
C PHE A 1033 36.93 55.78 -41.68
N ASP A 1034 36.48 55.76 -42.93
CA ASP A 1034 35.12 55.37 -43.32
C ASP A 1034 35.12 53.88 -43.66
N TYR A 1035 34.53 53.07 -42.78
CA TYR A 1035 34.49 51.61 -42.90
C TYR A 1035 33.27 51.10 -43.68
N ALA A 1036 32.21 51.91 -43.84
CA ALA A 1036 30.92 51.45 -44.38
C ALA A 1036 30.65 51.86 -45.83
N SER A 1037 31.18 52.99 -46.30
CA SER A 1037 30.87 53.50 -47.64
C SER A 1037 31.64 52.77 -48.75
N LEU A 1038 30.90 52.16 -49.66
CA LEU A 1038 31.34 51.67 -50.97
C LEU A 1038 30.43 52.26 -52.05
N SER A 1039 30.93 52.43 -53.28
CA SER A 1039 30.11 52.86 -54.44
C SER A 1039 29.37 51.68 -55.09
N THR A 1040 28.78 50.83 -54.25
CA THR A 1040 28.05 49.60 -54.62
C THR A 1040 26.79 49.46 -53.74
N THR A 1041 25.90 48.53 -54.07
CA THR A 1041 24.73 48.20 -53.23
C THR A 1041 25.08 47.25 -52.07
N GLU A 1042 26.35 46.87 -51.90
CA GLU A 1042 26.72 45.80 -50.95
C GLU A 1042 26.40 46.10 -49.49
N LEU A 1043 26.31 47.38 -49.11
CA LEU A 1043 25.92 47.81 -47.77
C LEU A 1043 24.48 47.37 -47.40
N ASP A 1044 23.60 47.18 -48.39
CA ASP A 1044 22.20 46.81 -48.20
C ASP A 1044 22.07 45.34 -47.73
N ASP A 1045 23.06 44.51 -48.07
CA ASP A 1045 23.12 43.11 -47.66
C ASP A 1045 23.82 42.90 -46.31
N VAL A 1046 24.43 43.92 -45.69
CA VAL A 1046 25.26 43.76 -44.48
C VAL A 1046 24.43 43.69 -43.21
N GLU A 1047 24.53 42.57 -42.50
CA GLU A 1047 23.98 42.40 -41.15
C GLU A 1047 24.89 43.04 -40.08
N ARG A 1048 26.23 42.88 -40.23
CA ARG A 1048 27.22 43.28 -39.22
C ARG A 1048 28.61 43.44 -39.84
N PHE A 1049 29.37 44.42 -39.36
CA PHE A 1049 30.78 44.62 -39.68
C PHE A 1049 31.69 44.11 -38.56
N ALA A 1050 32.84 43.57 -38.95
CA ALA A 1050 34.02 43.43 -38.10
C ALA A 1050 35.13 44.33 -38.65
N ILE A 1051 35.82 45.05 -37.77
CA ILE A 1051 36.76 46.13 -38.10
C ILE A 1051 38.04 45.92 -37.29
N LEU A 1052 39.11 45.47 -37.95
CA LEU A 1052 40.47 45.46 -37.38
C LEU A 1052 41.08 46.85 -37.56
N VAL A 1053 41.69 47.37 -36.50
CA VAL A 1053 42.55 48.57 -36.53
C VAL A 1053 43.95 48.14 -36.11
N CYS A 1054 44.97 48.44 -36.91
CA CYS A 1054 46.35 48.02 -36.69
C CYS A 1054 47.34 49.18 -36.89
N SER A 1055 48.20 49.43 -35.90
CA SER A 1055 49.23 50.47 -35.89
C SER A 1055 50.57 49.90 -35.43
N ASP A 1056 51.61 50.05 -36.26
CA ASP A 1056 52.99 49.60 -35.98
C ASP A 1056 53.57 50.13 -34.66
N THR A 1057 53.06 51.26 -34.15
CA THR A 1057 53.57 51.92 -32.93
C THR A 1057 52.60 51.96 -31.76
N ALA A 1058 51.34 51.57 -31.96
CA ALA A 1058 50.30 51.60 -30.93
C ALA A 1058 49.54 50.27 -30.78
N GLY A 1059 49.93 49.22 -31.50
CA GLY A 1059 49.30 47.90 -31.43
C GLY A 1059 48.02 47.81 -32.26
N ALA A 1060 47.17 46.84 -31.94
CA ALA A 1060 45.98 46.53 -32.73
C ALA A 1060 44.76 46.16 -31.87
N THR A 1061 43.57 46.37 -32.42
CA THR A 1061 42.28 46.03 -31.79
C THR A 1061 41.24 45.63 -32.84
N ILE A 1062 40.26 44.81 -32.45
CA ILE A 1062 39.13 44.43 -33.30
C ILE A 1062 37.85 44.98 -32.69
N LEU A 1063 37.04 45.64 -33.52
CA LEU A 1063 35.74 46.23 -33.19
C LEU A 1063 34.65 45.54 -34.02
N GLU A 1064 33.41 45.57 -33.54
CA GLU A 1064 32.25 45.16 -34.32
C GLU A 1064 31.21 46.29 -34.36
N ALA A 1065 30.52 46.42 -35.48
CA ALA A 1065 29.51 47.45 -35.71
C ALA A 1065 28.29 46.86 -36.43
N THR A 1066 27.10 47.41 -36.17
CA THR A 1066 25.98 47.27 -37.12
C THR A 1066 26.23 48.15 -38.35
N PRO A 1067 25.55 47.91 -39.49
CA PRO A 1067 25.48 48.90 -40.55
C PRO A 1067 24.91 50.24 -40.02
N PRO A 1068 25.28 51.38 -40.62
CA PRO A 1068 24.65 52.67 -40.34
C PRO A 1068 23.13 52.60 -40.59
N ALA A 1069 22.34 53.19 -39.69
CA ALA A 1069 20.91 53.33 -39.90
C ALA A 1069 20.63 54.29 -41.07
N ARG A 1070 19.62 53.97 -41.89
CA ARG A 1070 19.15 54.78 -43.02
C ARG A 1070 17.71 55.23 -42.80
#